data_AF-A0A6J4L493-F1
#
_entry.id   AF-A0A6J4L493-F1
#
_cell.length_a   1.000
_cell.length_b   1.000
_cell.length_c   1.000
_cell.angle_alpha   90.00
_cell.angle_beta   90.00
_cell.angle_gamma   90.00
#
_symmetry.space_group_name_H-M   'P 1'
#
loop_
_entity.id
_entity.type
_entity.pdbx_description
1 polymer ?
#
loop_
_entity_poly.entity_id
_entity_poly.type
_entity_poly.pdbx_seq_one_letter_code
_entity_poly.pdbx_strand_id
1 'polypeptide(L)'
;MSSIFASIDSQTVWRNSVPKSLVFIGEDLDDYQSLAGSVLTGTETIILDKNRNGVEQITAKLQTIAAAGGTVDQVHIFSHGSSGSLQLGSATLNSENLRQYENLLQGWRNALSDQADILLYGCSVAAGSGSDFVARLGDLTGADIAASGDRTGRGGNWNLEFAKGDIEAPLALNPQAIADYRGTLATVTVTNNSDSGPGSLRAAIATAVAGDIITFAPGLASQTITLTSGQLDIPVGKNITIDGAAAPGLTISGNNASRAFFVNANVATATTFAVKNLIITNGKTTDRGGAIGTTDEVNLTVDNVQFNNNVADKGGGAIFGNFNNTLTVTNSKFNGNVATSANDERGAGAIGFLSFKTFTVTNSDFTNNKGINGGAINSLQGKLTIDNSRFIGNDTTAAVYATGQDNPFLRGFGGAVYTDRASNPSEASGTIKITNSVFQDNKGRGEGGAAYLFTGSQDKVILEKSTFQNNEILALPNGGNAGNGGGVTILSDSTNQGLTITNTTFAGNKAGNQGGGLWMRNAPTTITNSTFSGNSTAFAAGDFNKLGGAMTLGAPTTILNTTIADNSAGWVGGGIFADANNVTLKNTILSNNTAANGGNPWGIQQHATAQYSDQGGNFQWPVINTDTKVTTSVTIADPLLGPLQNLNGALVRPLLIGSPAIDKGIATGAPAMDQRGVTRPQDGDSIPGAIVDSGSFEFGGSVVPVPTPTPAPTLTGSLGQTNNYTSVNELITQWPNAAQNQGIKLSGIAFDGVETDYLNPNVISNLTLASNENPKSWLSYGSTGGIGVPSSYDGWFTDAKKIRAEINHNPNTNQSQALKVKWADNQDITSTTIDLTGLTPKTSPGLGDQGNEVAFLQIFNNGVLVPATNFTLTRLNAPSAPKPITVS
;
A
#
# COMPACT_ATOMS: atom_id res chain seq x y z
N MET A 1 -20.59 77.44 38.31
CA MET A 1 -19.26 76.86 38.60
C MET A 1 -19.47 75.39 38.80
N SER A 2 -19.12 74.64 37.76
CA SER A 2 -19.42 73.22 37.56
C SER A 2 -18.10 72.45 37.62
N SER A 3 -18.05 71.38 38.40
CA SER A 3 -16.88 70.49 38.53
C SER A 3 -17.33 69.08 38.87
N ILE A 4 -16.79 67.97 38.38
CA ILE A 4 -15.91 67.60 37.27
C ILE A 4 -16.10 66.06 37.21
N PHE A 5 -16.36 65.52 36.02
CA PHE A 5 -16.40 64.08 35.72
C PHE A 5 -15.08 63.69 35.02
N ALA A 6 -14.53 62.51 35.36
CA ALA A 6 -13.71 61.57 34.56
C ALA A 6 -12.66 60.88 35.47
N SER A 7 -12.36 59.58 35.43
CA SER A 7 -12.95 58.36 34.85
C SER A 7 -12.20 57.16 35.47
N ILE A 8 -12.86 56.00 35.52
CA ILE A 8 -12.41 54.73 36.10
C ILE A 8 -11.54 53.92 35.11
N ASP A 9 -10.72 53.03 35.70
CA ASP A 9 -10.13 51.76 35.20
C ASP A 9 -8.83 51.72 34.38
N SER A 10 -7.84 51.00 34.92
CA SER A 10 -7.10 49.96 34.18
C SER A 10 -6.27 49.05 35.11
N GLN A 11 -6.70 47.78 35.15
CA GLN A 11 -5.86 46.57 35.19
C GLN A 11 -5.23 46.14 36.52
N THR A 12 -6.05 45.47 37.33
CA THR A 12 -5.61 44.33 38.16
C THR A 12 -5.18 43.18 37.24
N VAL A 13 -3.88 42.91 37.16
CA VAL A 13 -3.35 41.72 36.48
C VAL A 13 -3.70 40.49 37.33
N TRP A 14 -4.68 39.71 36.88
CA TRP A 14 -4.84 38.33 37.31
C TRP A 14 -3.58 37.54 36.92
N ARG A 15 -2.68 37.30 37.88
CA ARG A 15 -1.67 36.26 37.71
C ARG A 15 -2.43 34.94 37.56
N ASN A 16 -2.24 34.26 36.43
CA ASN A 16 -2.58 32.85 36.26
C ASN A 16 -2.00 32.08 37.45
N SER A 17 -2.84 31.66 38.39
CA SER A 17 -2.44 30.76 39.46
C SER A 17 -2.02 29.42 38.82
N VAL A 18 -0.80 28.98 39.09
CA VAL A 18 -0.33 27.64 38.69
C VAL A 18 -1.29 26.61 39.31
N PRO A 19 -1.80 25.64 38.52
CA PRO A 19 -2.70 24.62 39.06
C PRO A 19 -1.99 23.77 40.10
N LYS A 20 -2.62 23.62 41.27
CA LYS A 20 -2.13 22.79 42.38
C LYS A 20 -2.42 21.30 42.18
N SER A 21 -3.32 20.96 41.27
CA SER A 21 -3.70 19.58 40.95
C SER A 21 -3.72 19.35 39.44
N LEU A 22 -3.09 18.26 39.02
CA LEU A 22 -3.07 17.78 37.64
C LEU A 22 -3.71 16.39 37.55
N VAL A 23 -4.51 16.19 36.52
CA VAL A 23 -5.10 14.89 36.17
C VAL A 23 -4.61 14.50 34.78
N PHE A 24 -3.86 13.41 34.69
CA PHE A 24 -3.47 12.76 33.45
C PHE A 24 -4.42 11.59 33.18
N ILE A 25 -5.03 11.56 31.99
CA ILE A 25 -5.95 10.48 31.59
C ILE A 25 -5.44 9.89 30.28
N GLY A 26 -5.20 8.58 30.28
CA GLY A 26 -4.89 7.82 29.08
C GLY A 26 -6.03 7.89 28.06
N GLU A 27 -5.74 8.30 26.82
CA GLU A 27 -6.70 8.23 25.70
C GLU A 27 -7.06 6.78 25.33
N ASP A 28 -6.29 5.81 25.82
CA ASP A 28 -6.51 4.37 25.68
C ASP A 28 -7.52 3.79 26.68
N LEU A 29 -8.02 4.61 27.62
CA LEU A 29 -9.12 4.21 28.51
C LEU A 29 -10.47 4.24 27.79
N ASP A 30 -11.30 3.24 28.04
CA ASP A 30 -12.69 3.23 27.59
C ASP A 30 -13.41 4.49 28.13
N ASP A 31 -14.13 5.21 27.26
CA ASP A 31 -14.89 6.42 27.61
C ASP A 31 -14.08 7.47 28.43
N TYR A 32 -12.81 7.64 28.06
CA TYR A 32 -11.92 8.60 28.72
C TYR A 32 -12.45 10.04 28.68
N GLN A 33 -13.28 10.39 27.68
CA GLN A 33 -13.90 11.71 27.58
C GLN A 33 -14.86 11.97 28.74
N SER A 34 -15.61 10.96 29.18
CA SER A 34 -16.48 11.07 30.36
C SER A 34 -15.67 11.21 31.64
N LEU A 35 -14.53 10.52 31.75
CA LEU A 35 -13.58 10.74 32.87
C LEU A 35 -13.04 12.18 32.84
N ALA A 36 -12.57 12.65 31.70
CA ALA A 36 -12.01 14.00 31.53
C ALA A 36 -13.05 15.10 31.82
N GLY A 37 -14.29 14.92 31.37
CA GLY A 37 -15.40 15.83 31.65
C GLY A 37 -15.87 15.81 33.10
N SER A 38 -15.44 14.83 33.89
CA SER A 38 -15.82 14.68 35.30
C SER A 38 -14.79 15.19 36.30
N VAL A 39 -13.64 15.64 35.82
CA VAL A 39 -12.57 16.20 36.65
C VAL A 39 -13.08 17.43 37.41
N LEU A 40 -12.81 17.49 38.71
CA LEU A 40 -13.29 18.56 39.58
C LEU A 40 -12.71 19.93 39.19
N THR A 41 -13.55 20.97 39.28
CA THR A 41 -13.17 22.36 39.02
C THR A 41 -11.94 22.77 39.85
N GLY A 42 -10.95 23.41 39.22
CA GLY A 42 -9.69 23.80 39.86
C GLY A 42 -8.52 22.83 39.61
N THR A 43 -8.78 21.74 38.89
CA THR A 43 -7.78 20.75 38.46
C THR A 43 -7.53 20.87 36.96
N GLU A 44 -6.27 20.87 36.53
CA GLU A 44 -5.95 20.85 35.10
C GLU A 44 -5.97 19.41 34.57
N THR A 45 -6.72 19.16 33.50
CA THR A 45 -6.80 17.84 32.85
C THR A 45 -5.89 17.78 31.63
N ILE A 46 -5.07 16.74 31.54
CA ILE A 46 -4.17 16.46 30.42
C ILE A 46 -4.53 15.08 29.87
N ILE A 47 -4.85 15.02 28.58
CA ILE A 47 -5.06 13.74 27.88
C ILE A 47 -3.70 13.26 27.38
N LEU A 48 -3.30 12.06 27.79
CA LEU A 48 -2.10 11.41 27.29
C LEU A 48 -2.40 10.80 25.92
N ASP A 49 -1.75 11.33 24.89
CA ASP A 49 -1.83 10.79 23.52
C ASP A 49 -1.37 9.34 23.55
N LYS A 50 -2.25 8.42 23.15
CA LYS A 50 -1.98 6.97 23.17
C LYS A 50 -0.82 6.55 22.28
N ASN A 51 -0.43 7.38 21.30
CA ASN A 51 0.63 7.07 20.33
C ASN A 51 2.00 7.63 20.75
N ARG A 52 2.08 8.34 21.87
CA ARG A 52 3.31 8.93 22.39
C ARG A 52 3.67 8.32 23.74
N ASN A 53 4.96 8.35 24.08
CA ASN A 53 5.42 7.87 25.38
C ASN A 53 4.79 8.71 26.50
N GLY A 54 3.91 8.13 27.31
CA GLY A 54 3.18 8.84 28.35
C GLY A 54 4.09 9.36 29.47
N VAL A 55 5.19 8.68 29.77
CA VAL A 55 6.18 9.18 30.75
C VAL A 55 6.82 10.47 30.26
N GLU A 56 7.15 10.56 28.98
CA GLU A 56 7.70 11.79 28.37
C GLU A 56 6.66 12.91 28.32
N GLN A 57 5.39 12.59 28.04
CA GLN A 57 4.30 13.57 28.03
C GLN A 57 4.08 14.20 29.42
N ILE A 58 4.02 13.37 30.47
CA ILE A 58 3.91 13.83 31.85
C ILE A 58 5.13 14.66 32.22
N THR A 59 6.34 14.18 31.89
CA THR A 59 7.60 14.92 32.12
C THR A 59 7.55 16.30 31.48
N ALA A 60 7.16 16.40 30.21
CA ALA A 60 7.11 17.68 29.50
C ALA A 60 6.16 18.67 30.19
N LYS A 61 4.98 18.21 30.64
CA LYS A 61 4.03 19.08 31.35
C LYS A 61 4.60 19.54 32.69
N LEU A 62 5.15 18.65 33.50
CA LEU A 62 5.74 19.00 34.79
C LEU A 62 6.92 19.96 34.62
N GLN A 63 7.76 19.75 33.60
CA GLN A 63 8.87 20.67 33.27
C GLN A 63 8.39 22.08 32.93
N THR A 64 7.26 22.24 32.22
CA THR A 64 6.71 23.58 31.94
C THR A 64 6.30 24.32 33.22
N ILE A 65 5.82 23.60 34.23
CA ILE A 65 5.43 24.16 35.53
C ILE A 65 6.67 24.55 36.34
N ALA A 66 7.65 23.65 36.44
CA ALA A 66 8.92 23.93 37.10
C ALA A 66 9.65 25.13 36.47
N ALA A 67 9.68 25.22 35.14
CA ALA A 67 10.29 26.34 34.43
C ALA A 67 9.60 27.70 34.69
N ALA A 68 8.31 27.67 35.05
CA ALA A 68 7.56 28.85 35.48
C ALA A 68 7.73 29.17 36.98
N GLY A 69 8.53 28.39 37.72
CA GLY A 69 8.71 28.50 39.17
C GLY A 69 7.50 28.03 39.98
N GLY A 70 6.60 27.25 39.37
CA GLY A 70 5.43 26.67 40.03
C GLY A 70 5.70 25.27 40.59
N THR A 71 4.86 24.84 41.51
CA THR A 71 4.82 23.46 42.04
C THR A 71 3.39 22.92 42.00
N VAL A 72 3.28 21.60 41.91
CA VAL A 72 2.03 20.84 41.91
C VAL A 72 1.95 20.06 43.22
N ASP A 73 0.80 20.10 43.88
CA ASP A 73 0.53 19.39 45.12
C ASP A 73 -0.06 18.00 44.86
N GLN A 74 -0.71 17.78 43.71
CA GLN A 74 -1.42 16.53 43.41
C GLN A 74 -1.30 16.14 41.93
N VAL A 75 -0.90 14.90 41.67
CA VAL A 75 -0.84 14.31 40.33
C VAL A 75 -1.65 13.02 40.31
N HIS A 76 -2.79 13.05 39.64
CA HIS A 76 -3.63 11.88 39.40
C HIS A 76 -3.30 11.31 38.03
N ILE A 77 -3.07 10.01 37.94
CA ILE A 77 -2.81 9.31 36.67
C ILE A 77 -3.84 8.20 36.52
N PHE A 78 -4.72 8.34 35.54
CA PHE A 78 -5.70 7.35 35.14
C PHE A 78 -5.19 6.62 33.91
N SER A 79 -4.95 5.31 34.05
CA SER A 79 -4.35 4.47 33.02
C SER A 79 -4.67 3.01 33.24
N HIS A 80 -4.56 2.16 32.21
CA HIS A 80 -4.59 0.72 32.45
C HIS A 80 -3.42 0.28 33.33
N GLY A 81 -3.65 -0.75 34.13
CA GLY A 81 -2.68 -1.28 35.08
C GLY A 81 -2.81 -2.79 35.27
N SER A 82 -1.72 -3.36 35.77
CA SER A 82 -1.65 -4.69 36.36
C SER A 82 -0.59 -4.67 37.47
N SER A 83 -0.47 -5.74 38.25
CA SER A 83 0.57 -5.87 39.29
C SER A 83 1.94 -5.41 38.78
N GLY A 84 2.45 -4.32 39.35
CA GLY A 84 3.76 -3.74 39.07
C GLY A 84 3.91 -3.03 37.73
N SER A 85 2.81 -2.62 37.07
CA SER A 85 2.85 -2.06 35.72
C SER A 85 1.72 -1.06 35.45
N LEU A 86 2.03 0.01 34.70
CA LEU A 86 1.11 1.05 34.21
C LEU A 86 1.24 1.23 32.69
N GLN A 87 0.13 1.38 31.98
CA GLN A 87 0.12 1.74 30.55
C GLN A 87 -0.03 3.25 30.37
N LEU A 88 1.06 3.94 30.03
CA LEU A 88 1.09 5.39 29.85
C LEU A 88 1.31 5.72 28.38
N GLY A 89 0.23 5.97 27.66
CA GLY A 89 0.26 6.18 26.21
C GLY A 89 0.84 4.96 25.50
N SER A 90 1.93 5.13 24.74
CA SER A 90 2.62 4.03 24.06
C SER A 90 3.62 3.26 24.95
N ALA A 91 3.84 3.67 26.20
CA ALA A 91 4.84 3.09 27.10
C ALA A 91 4.20 2.29 28.23
N THR A 92 4.66 1.08 28.46
CA THR A 92 4.33 0.32 29.68
C THR A 92 5.40 0.58 30.73
N LEU A 93 5.13 1.38 31.77
CA LEU A 93 6.07 1.63 32.86
C LEU A 93 5.96 0.52 33.92
N ASN A 94 7.03 -0.20 34.20
CA ASN A 94 7.04 -1.32 35.14
C ASN A 94 8.38 -1.50 35.86
N SER A 95 8.48 -2.47 36.76
CA SER A 95 9.72 -2.78 37.51
C SER A 95 10.94 -3.08 36.64
N GLU A 96 10.76 -3.62 35.43
CA GLU A 96 11.86 -4.03 34.56
C GLU A 96 12.50 -2.83 33.86
N ASN A 97 11.69 -1.84 33.48
CA ASN A 97 12.15 -0.68 32.74
C ASN A 97 12.19 0.64 33.53
N LEU A 98 11.81 0.63 34.82
CA LEU A 98 11.84 1.83 35.69
C LEU A 98 13.20 2.57 35.63
N ARG A 99 14.31 1.83 35.55
CA ARG A 99 15.67 2.38 35.43
C ARG A 99 15.91 3.16 34.14
N GLN A 100 15.24 2.81 33.05
CA GLN A 100 15.38 3.53 31.77
C GLN A 100 14.75 4.93 31.86
N TYR A 101 13.76 5.11 32.73
CA TYR A 101 13.04 6.37 32.95
C TYR A 101 13.57 7.16 34.15
N GLU A 102 14.60 6.69 34.84
CA GLU A 102 15.08 7.27 36.11
C GLU A 102 15.33 8.78 36.04
N ASN A 103 16.03 9.26 35.02
CA ASN A 103 16.30 10.70 34.84
C ASN A 103 15.02 11.53 34.64
N LEU A 104 14.04 10.99 33.91
CA LEU A 104 12.78 11.68 33.66
C LEU A 104 11.94 11.74 34.95
N LEU A 105 11.84 10.60 35.66
CA LEU A 105 11.09 10.47 36.90
C LEU A 105 11.68 11.30 38.05
N GLN A 106 13.01 11.32 38.20
CA GLN A 106 13.69 12.23 39.15
C GLN A 106 13.48 13.70 38.77
N GLY A 107 13.40 13.99 37.47
CA GLY A 107 13.07 15.32 36.96
C GLY A 107 11.69 15.82 37.38
N TRP A 108 10.73 14.92 37.66
CA TRP A 108 9.38 15.29 38.12
C TRP A 108 9.43 16.03 39.45
N ARG A 109 10.36 15.66 40.35
CA ARG A 109 10.54 16.29 41.66
C ARG A 109 10.64 17.82 41.60
N ASN A 110 11.24 18.36 40.54
CA ASN A 110 11.43 19.81 40.39
C ASN A 110 10.12 20.58 40.20
N ALA A 111 9.03 19.89 39.87
CA ALA A 111 7.70 20.46 39.68
C ALA A 111 6.71 20.06 40.79
N LEU A 112 7.12 19.20 41.72
CA LEU A 112 6.29 18.69 42.80
C LEU A 112 6.60 19.47 44.08
N SER A 113 5.59 19.77 44.89
CA SER A 113 5.80 20.34 46.22
C SER A 113 6.35 19.28 47.19
N ASP A 114 6.85 19.71 48.35
CA ASP A 114 7.42 18.81 49.37
C ASP A 114 6.39 17.84 49.97
N GLN A 115 5.10 18.11 49.78
CA GLN A 115 3.96 17.27 50.21
C GLN A 115 3.13 16.83 49.00
N ALA A 116 3.78 16.65 47.84
CA ALA A 116 3.06 16.29 46.64
C ALA A 116 2.64 14.82 46.67
N ASP A 117 1.39 14.58 46.27
CA ASP A 117 0.83 13.24 46.11
C ASP A 117 0.83 12.80 44.63
N ILE A 118 1.21 11.55 44.38
CA ILE A 118 1.01 10.86 43.11
C ILE A 118 0.00 9.71 43.30
N LEU A 119 -1.12 9.76 42.58
CA LEU A 119 -2.21 8.81 42.71
C LEU A 119 -2.38 8.04 41.41
N LEU A 120 -2.14 6.73 41.46
CA LEU A 120 -2.11 5.84 40.30
C LEU A 120 -3.39 5.00 40.24
N TYR A 121 -4.32 5.44 39.39
CA TYR A 121 -5.57 4.74 39.10
C TYR A 121 -5.37 3.82 37.90
N GLY A 122 -4.84 2.64 38.17
CA GLY A 122 -4.83 1.51 37.25
C GLY A 122 -5.10 0.23 38.02
N CYS A 123 -5.75 -0.76 37.39
CA CYS A 123 -6.14 -1.96 38.11
C CYS A 123 -4.91 -2.66 38.69
N SER A 124 -4.93 -2.89 39.99
CA SER A 124 -4.08 -3.83 40.70
C SER A 124 -2.60 -3.51 40.59
N VAL A 125 -2.25 -2.25 40.32
CA VAL A 125 -0.87 -1.77 40.15
C VAL A 125 -0.01 -2.11 41.38
N ALA A 126 -0.57 -2.01 42.58
CA ALA A 126 0.10 -2.35 43.83
C ALA A 126 -0.13 -3.78 44.31
N ALA A 127 -0.86 -4.62 43.57
CA ALA A 127 -1.16 -5.99 44.00
C ALA A 127 0.12 -6.84 44.07
N GLY A 128 0.25 -7.68 45.10
CA GLY A 128 1.41 -8.59 45.25
C GLY A 128 2.75 -7.84 45.26
N SER A 129 3.67 -8.25 44.38
CA SER A 129 4.97 -7.58 44.20
C SER A 129 4.88 -6.21 43.52
N GLY A 130 3.69 -5.79 43.08
CA GLY A 130 3.47 -4.47 42.49
C GLY A 130 3.65 -3.33 43.49
N SER A 131 3.49 -3.58 44.79
CA SER A 131 3.79 -2.60 45.84
C SER A 131 5.25 -2.12 45.81
N ASP A 132 6.20 -3.00 45.46
CA ASP A 132 7.61 -2.64 45.31
C ASP A 132 7.85 -1.69 44.12
N PHE A 133 7.12 -1.87 43.02
CA PHE A 133 7.15 -0.97 41.87
C PHE A 133 6.68 0.42 42.26
N VAL A 134 5.53 0.51 42.93
CA VAL A 134 4.93 1.78 43.38
C VAL A 134 5.86 2.47 44.37
N ALA A 135 6.41 1.73 45.33
CA ALA A 135 7.35 2.26 46.31
C ALA A 135 8.61 2.87 45.69
N ARG A 136 9.19 2.20 44.66
CA ARG A 136 10.37 2.70 43.94
C ARG A 136 10.04 3.90 43.07
N LEU A 137 8.86 3.93 42.45
CA LEU A 137 8.41 5.08 41.69
C LEU A 137 8.28 6.32 42.60
N GLY A 138 7.70 6.15 43.80
CA GLY A 138 7.68 7.20 44.83
C GLY A 138 9.07 7.65 45.27
N ASP A 139 10.03 6.73 45.45
CA ASP A 139 11.41 7.10 45.78
C ASP A 139 12.08 7.95 44.69
N LEU A 140 11.86 7.60 43.42
CA LEU A 140 12.42 8.32 42.27
C LEU A 140 11.83 9.72 42.15
N THR A 141 10.53 9.89 42.30
CA THR A 141 9.86 11.20 42.23
C THR A 141 10.06 12.01 43.51
N GLY A 142 10.25 11.35 44.65
CA GLY A 142 10.28 11.96 45.98
C GLY A 142 8.92 12.42 46.50
N ALA A 143 7.84 11.94 45.89
CA ALA A 143 6.47 12.25 46.27
C ALA A 143 5.87 11.11 47.10
N ASP A 144 4.89 11.46 47.92
CA ASP A 144 4.01 10.47 48.53
C ASP A 144 3.17 9.84 47.42
N ILE A 145 2.99 8.51 47.47
CA ILE A 145 2.43 7.76 46.34
C ILE A 145 1.41 6.72 46.77
N ALA A 146 0.29 6.69 46.06
CA ALA A 146 -0.78 5.71 46.27
C ALA A 146 -1.17 5.03 44.95
N ALA A 147 -1.59 3.77 45.04
CA ALA A 147 -2.01 2.98 43.89
C ALA A 147 -3.04 1.92 44.28
N SER A 148 -3.88 1.53 43.33
CA SER A 148 -4.88 0.48 43.55
C SER A 148 -4.21 -0.90 43.66
N GLY A 149 -4.62 -1.68 44.66
CA GLY A 149 -4.24 -3.07 44.89
C GLY A 149 -5.25 -4.07 44.33
N ASP A 150 -6.39 -3.61 43.82
CA ASP A 150 -7.44 -4.46 43.24
C ASP A 150 -7.98 -3.89 41.92
N ARG A 151 -9.18 -4.27 41.49
CA ARG A 151 -9.71 -3.81 40.20
C ARG A 151 -10.19 -2.35 40.34
N THR A 152 -9.76 -1.47 39.43
CA THR A 152 -10.22 -0.07 39.36
C THR A 152 -11.28 0.12 38.28
N GLY A 153 -12.37 0.82 38.60
CA GLY A 153 -13.50 1.07 37.70
C GLY A 153 -14.62 0.02 37.81
N ARG A 154 -15.22 -0.40 36.70
CA ARG A 154 -16.41 -1.28 36.71
C ARG A 154 -16.12 -2.66 37.30
N GLY A 155 -16.94 -3.07 38.28
CA GLY A 155 -16.76 -4.34 38.99
C GLY A 155 -15.57 -4.33 39.96
N GLY A 156 -15.00 -3.15 40.20
CA GLY A 156 -13.97 -2.88 41.18
C GLY A 156 -14.36 -1.66 42.04
N ASN A 157 -13.39 -0.89 42.50
CA ASN A 157 -13.62 0.37 43.20
C ASN A 157 -12.63 1.46 42.74
N TRP A 158 -12.57 2.61 43.40
CA TRP A 158 -11.63 3.70 43.07
C TRP A 158 -10.70 4.05 44.25
N ASN A 159 -10.67 3.18 45.27
CA ASN A 159 -9.78 3.31 46.41
C ASN A 159 -8.37 2.91 45.99
N LEU A 160 -7.39 3.47 46.69
CA LEU A 160 -5.99 3.14 46.53
C LEU A 160 -5.54 2.43 47.80
N GLU A 161 -5.50 1.10 47.76
CA GLU A 161 -5.24 0.25 48.92
C GLU A 161 -3.79 0.30 49.40
N PHE A 162 -2.88 0.72 48.53
CA PHE A 162 -1.48 0.90 48.85
C PHE A 162 -1.15 2.39 48.89
N ALA A 163 -0.42 2.80 49.93
CA ALA A 163 0.15 4.11 50.08
C ALA A 163 1.56 4.01 50.67
N LYS A 164 2.45 4.90 50.22
CA LYS A 164 3.76 5.14 50.81
C LYS A 164 3.94 6.65 50.95
N GLY A 165 4.03 7.12 52.19
CA GLY A 165 3.88 8.54 52.51
C GLY A 165 2.53 8.84 53.16
N ASP A 166 2.31 10.11 53.48
CA ASP A 166 1.00 10.59 53.92
C ASP A 166 0.23 11.05 52.68
N ILE A 167 -0.97 10.50 52.44
CA ILE A 167 -1.76 10.82 51.24
C ILE A 167 -2.92 11.72 51.63
N GLU A 168 -2.87 12.99 51.26
CA GLU A 168 -3.91 13.97 51.57
C GLU A 168 -4.84 14.30 50.40
N ALA A 169 -4.44 13.96 49.18
CA ALA A 169 -5.19 14.24 47.96
C ALA A 169 -6.48 13.41 47.86
N PRO A 170 -7.66 14.06 47.72
CA PRO A 170 -8.89 13.36 47.42
C PRO A 170 -8.94 12.96 45.94
N LEU A 171 -9.76 11.95 45.60
CA LEU A 171 -10.03 11.58 44.21
C LEU A 171 -10.53 12.81 43.40
N ALA A 172 -9.88 13.10 42.28
CA ALA A 172 -10.13 14.28 41.46
C ALA A 172 -11.33 14.17 40.50
N LEU A 173 -12.16 13.14 40.63
CA LEU A 173 -13.35 12.91 39.79
C LEU A 173 -14.63 13.14 40.60
N ASN A 174 -15.69 13.62 39.93
CA ASN A 174 -16.97 13.76 40.58
C ASN A 174 -17.61 12.37 40.91
N PRO A 175 -18.31 12.22 42.05
CA PRO A 175 -18.89 10.94 42.48
C PRO A 175 -19.90 10.30 41.50
N GLN A 176 -20.62 11.13 40.73
CA GLN A 176 -21.62 10.64 39.78
C GLN A 176 -20.96 9.97 38.57
N ALA A 177 -19.90 10.56 38.04
CA ALA A 177 -19.13 10.01 36.92
C ALA A 177 -18.39 8.74 37.28
N ILE A 178 -17.89 8.64 38.51
CA ILE A 178 -17.33 7.40 39.08
C ILE A 178 -18.40 6.29 39.06
N ALA A 179 -19.63 6.61 39.46
CA ALA A 179 -20.75 5.66 39.45
C ALA A 179 -21.23 5.32 38.04
N ASP A 180 -21.04 6.22 37.07
CA ASP A 180 -21.48 6.06 35.68
C ASP A 180 -20.42 5.45 34.76
N TYR A 181 -19.14 5.44 35.16
CA TYR A 181 -18.07 4.83 34.40
C TYR A 181 -18.32 3.32 34.20
N ARG A 182 -18.18 2.85 32.97
CA ARG A 182 -18.45 1.45 32.60
C ARG A 182 -17.20 0.68 32.14
N GLY A 183 -16.06 1.36 32.02
CA GLY A 183 -14.78 0.74 31.70
C GLY A 183 -14.06 0.18 32.93
N THR A 184 -12.98 -0.55 32.69
CA THR A 184 -12.06 -1.05 33.70
C THR A 184 -10.65 -0.70 33.29
N LEU A 185 -9.77 -0.50 34.27
CA LEU A 185 -8.40 -0.06 34.01
C LEU A 185 -7.43 -1.26 34.00
N ALA A 186 -7.86 -2.43 33.50
CA ALA A 186 -7.13 -3.69 33.68
C ALA A 186 -6.40 -4.17 32.43
N THR A 187 -5.17 -4.62 32.65
CA THR A 187 -4.38 -5.37 31.68
C THR A 187 -4.41 -6.87 32.00
N VAL A 188 -4.85 -7.69 31.05
CA VAL A 188 -4.89 -9.16 31.13
C VAL A 188 -3.75 -9.74 30.31
N THR A 189 -2.86 -10.54 30.91
CA THR A 189 -1.67 -11.07 30.21
C THR A 189 -1.84 -12.51 29.77
N VAL A 190 -1.60 -12.78 28.48
CA VAL A 190 -1.43 -14.12 27.91
C VAL A 190 -0.01 -14.60 28.17
N THR A 191 0.15 -15.79 28.75
CA THR A 191 1.45 -16.28 29.25
C THR A 191 2.01 -17.47 28.49
N ASN A 192 1.21 -18.12 27.64
CA ASN A 192 1.67 -19.21 26.79
C ASN A 192 0.98 -19.21 25.42
N ASN A 193 1.51 -19.99 24.48
CA ASN A 193 1.04 -20.06 23.10
C ASN A 193 0.02 -21.19 22.84
N SER A 194 -0.52 -21.82 23.90
CA SER A 194 -1.52 -22.87 23.75
C SER A 194 -2.83 -22.30 23.21
N ASP A 195 -3.56 -23.05 22.40
CA ASP A 195 -4.86 -22.65 21.86
C ASP A 195 -5.95 -22.48 22.94
N SER A 196 -5.85 -23.23 24.04
CA SER A 196 -6.80 -23.20 25.14
C SER A 196 -6.14 -23.57 26.47
N GLY A 197 -6.91 -23.44 27.56
CA GLY A 197 -6.44 -23.69 28.92
C GLY A 197 -5.83 -22.46 29.60
N PRO A 198 -5.44 -22.58 30.87
CA PRO A 198 -4.89 -21.47 31.65
C PRO A 198 -3.71 -20.78 30.95
N GLY A 199 -3.71 -19.44 30.93
CA GLY A 199 -2.65 -18.63 30.32
C GLY A 199 -2.72 -18.47 28.79
N SER A 200 -3.66 -19.15 28.11
CA SER A 200 -3.90 -18.97 26.67
C SER A 200 -4.64 -17.67 26.35
N LEU A 201 -4.57 -17.23 25.09
CA LEU A 201 -5.36 -16.09 24.60
C LEU A 201 -6.87 -16.32 24.74
N ARG A 202 -7.33 -17.56 24.52
CA ARG A 202 -8.74 -17.91 24.69
C ARG A 202 -9.21 -17.77 26.14
N ALA A 203 -8.37 -18.18 27.10
CA ALA A 203 -8.65 -17.97 28.51
C ALA A 203 -8.64 -16.48 28.88
N ALA A 204 -7.69 -15.70 28.35
CA ALA A 204 -7.65 -14.25 28.56
C ALA A 204 -8.91 -13.54 28.04
N ILE A 205 -9.38 -13.87 26.83
CA ILE A 205 -10.64 -13.34 26.28
C ILE A 205 -11.84 -13.73 27.14
N ALA A 206 -11.85 -14.95 27.70
CA ALA A 206 -12.93 -15.39 28.58
C ALA A 206 -12.98 -14.58 29.88
N THR A 207 -11.83 -14.29 30.48
CA THR A 207 -11.73 -13.54 31.75
C THR A 207 -11.84 -12.03 31.58
N ALA A 208 -11.43 -11.49 30.43
CA ALA A 208 -11.51 -10.06 30.14
C ALA A 208 -12.97 -9.59 30.15
N VAL A 209 -13.19 -8.39 30.68
CA VAL A 209 -14.46 -7.67 30.61
C VAL A 209 -14.29 -6.41 29.76
N ALA A 210 -15.41 -5.74 29.46
CA ALA A 210 -15.40 -4.53 28.65
C ALA A 210 -14.51 -3.44 29.29
N GLY A 211 -13.62 -2.87 28.50
CA GLY A 211 -12.57 -1.93 28.89
C GLY A 211 -11.17 -2.53 28.94
N ASP A 212 -11.05 -3.86 29.08
CA ASP A 212 -9.73 -4.47 29.30
C ASP A 212 -8.82 -4.44 28.06
N ILE A 213 -7.51 -4.33 28.32
CA ILE A 213 -6.45 -4.61 27.35
C ILE A 213 -5.91 -6.01 27.59
N ILE A 214 -5.92 -6.86 26.57
CA ILE A 214 -5.21 -8.13 26.56
C ILE A 214 -3.82 -7.91 25.96
N THR A 215 -2.78 -8.18 26.75
CA THR A 215 -1.37 -8.14 26.34
C THR A 215 -0.75 -9.53 26.37
N PHE A 216 0.51 -9.65 25.97
CA PHE A 216 1.25 -10.91 25.89
C PHE A 216 2.56 -10.83 26.67
N ALA A 217 2.90 -11.92 27.36
CA ALA A 217 4.17 -12.03 28.05
C ALA A 217 5.33 -11.93 27.03
N PRO A 218 6.43 -11.24 27.34
CA PRO A 218 7.55 -11.05 26.41
C PRO A 218 8.15 -12.33 25.85
N GLY A 219 8.07 -13.44 26.61
CA GLY A 219 8.52 -14.76 26.16
C GLY A 219 7.79 -15.29 24.93
N LEU A 220 6.64 -14.70 24.54
CA LEU A 220 5.88 -15.04 23.34
C LEU A 220 6.34 -14.32 22.07
N ALA A 221 7.34 -13.45 22.14
CA ALA A 221 7.88 -12.79 20.96
C ALA A 221 8.26 -13.81 19.86
N SER A 222 7.84 -13.51 18.62
CA SER A 222 8.02 -14.38 17.45
C SER A 222 7.44 -15.81 17.56
N GLN A 223 6.64 -16.11 18.60
CA GLN A 223 5.95 -17.39 18.68
C GLN A 223 4.67 -17.37 17.84
N THR A 224 4.05 -18.54 17.67
CA THR A 224 2.75 -18.70 17.02
C THR A 224 1.75 -19.34 17.98
N ILE A 225 0.62 -18.67 18.19
CA ILE A 225 -0.60 -19.25 18.75
C ILE A 225 -1.36 -19.89 17.59
N THR A 226 -1.36 -21.21 17.53
CA THR A 226 -2.06 -21.96 16.48
C THR A 226 -3.45 -22.35 16.97
N LEU A 227 -4.50 -21.89 16.29
CA LEU A 227 -5.86 -22.20 16.65
C LEU A 227 -6.25 -23.61 16.15
N THR A 228 -6.64 -24.48 17.09
CA THR A 228 -7.07 -25.86 16.81
C THR A 228 -8.52 -26.13 17.24
N SER A 229 -9.07 -25.26 18.08
CA SER A 229 -10.42 -25.33 18.65
C SER A 229 -11.37 -24.33 17.97
N GLY A 230 -11.04 -23.89 16.75
CA GLY A 230 -11.77 -22.88 16.00
C GLY A 230 -11.39 -21.44 16.34
N GLN A 231 -12.17 -20.50 15.81
CA GLN A 231 -11.96 -19.06 15.94
C GLN A 231 -12.03 -18.58 17.41
N LEU A 232 -11.49 -17.39 17.67
CA LEU A 232 -11.62 -16.68 18.94
C LEU A 232 -12.87 -15.79 18.88
N ASP A 233 -13.89 -16.13 19.65
CA ASP A 233 -15.14 -15.36 19.70
C ASP A 233 -15.04 -14.18 20.66
N ILE A 234 -15.37 -12.98 20.17
CA ILE A 234 -15.58 -11.78 20.98
C ILE A 234 -17.10 -11.63 21.20
N PRO A 235 -17.62 -11.78 22.42
CA PRO A 235 -19.05 -11.68 22.70
C PRO A 235 -19.60 -10.26 22.54
N VAL A 236 -20.92 -10.16 22.38
CA VAL A 236 -21.66 -8.90 22.31
C VAL A 236 -21.32 -7.97 23.49
N GLY A 237 -20.98 -6.72 23.20
CA GLY A 237 -20.65 -5.68 24.18
C GLY A 237 -19.33 -5.89 24.93
N LYS A 238 -18.54 -6.92 24.58
CA LYS A 238 -17.20 -7.13 25.16
C LYS A 238 -16.21 -6.23 24.43
N ASN A 239 -16.18 -4.97 24.84
CA ASN A 239 -15.28 -3.97 24.28
C ASN A 239 -13.86 -4.21 24.80
N ILE A 240 -12.95 -4.72 23.97
CA ILE A 240 -11.58 -5.02 24.41
C ILE A 240 -10.56 -4.67 23.34
N THR A 241 -9.34 -4.41 23.79
CA THR A 241 -8.17 -4.30 22.92
C THR A 241 -7.28 -5.52 23.08
N ILE A 242 -6.79 -6.10 21.98
CA ILE A 242 -5.73 -7.11 21.99
C ILE A 242 -4.47 -6.50 21.40
N ASP A 243 -3.41 -6.42 22.18
CA ASP A 243 -2.18 -5.70 21.81
C ASP A 243 -0.93 -6.59 21.94
N GLY A 244 -0.29 -6.88 20.81
CA GLY A 244 0.95 -7.66 20.72
C GLY A 244 2.24 -6.90 21.00
N ALA A 245 2.21 -5.61 21.39
CA ALA A 245 3.42 -4.79 21.53
C ALA A 245 4.48 -5.39 22.46
N ALA A 246 4.04 -6.02 23.55
CA ALA A 246 4.92 -6.66 24.53
C ALA A 246 5.54 -7.97 24.02
N ALA A 247 5.04 -8.55 22.92
CA ALA A 247 5.57 -9.76 22.28
C ALA A 247 5.77 -9.55 20.77
N PRO A 248 6.81 -8.79 20.34
CA PRO A 248 7.01 -8.45 18.94
C PRO A 248 7.06 -9.66 18.01
N GLY A 249 6.36 -9.58 16.88
CA GLY A 249 6.30 -10.66 15.88
C GLY A 249 5.42 -11.85 16.27
N LEU A 250 4.66 -11.76 17.38
CA LEU A 250 3.71 -12.80 17.76
C LEU A 250 2.66 -13.00 16.66
N THR A 251 2.45 -14.27 16.31
CA THR A 251 1.51 -14.70 15.28
C THR A 251 0.30 -15.41 15.89
N ILE A 252 -0.89 -15.05 15.41
CA ILE A 252 -2.13 -15.79 15.64
C ILE A 252 -2.49 -16.47 14.31
N SER A 253 -2.50 -17.79 14.29
CA SER A 253 -2.80 -18.55 13.08
C SER A 253 -4.13 -19.28 13.16
N GLY A 254 -5.01 -19.06 12.18
CA GLY A 254 -6.24 -19.86 12.00
C GLY A 254 -5.98 -21.29 11.48
N ASN A 255 -4.71 -21.66 11.29
CA ASN A 255 -4.25 -23.00 10.93
C ASN A 255 -4.89 -23.57 9.65
N ASN A 256 -5.28 -22.71 8.72
CA ASN A 256 -6.06 -23.07 7.52
C ASN A 256 -7.37 -23.82 7.84
N ALA A 257 -7.87 -23.73 9.07
CA ALA A 257 -8.98 -24.53 9.57
C ALA A 257 -10.16 -23.66 10.06
N SER A 258 -9.88 -22.46 10.56
CA SER A 258 -10.91 -21.53 11.02
C SER A 258 -10.51 -20.09 10.76
N ARG A 259 -11.45 -19.16 11.00
CA ARG A 259 -11.10 -17.76 11.21
C ARG A 259 -10.14 -17.60 12.39
N ALA A 260 -9.45 -16.47 12.46
CA ALA A 260 -8.75 -16.09 13.67
C ALA A 260 -9.73 -15.54 14.72
N PHE A 261 -10.54 -14.55 14.35
CA PHE A 261 -11.49 -13.88 15.23
C PHE A 261 -12.89 -13.80 14.64
N PHE A 262 -13.89 -13.80 15.52
CA PHE A 262 -15.26 -13.44 15.15
C PHE A 262 -15.87 -12.51 16.19
N VAL A 263 -16.25 -11.32 15.75
CA VAL A 263 -16.72 -10.25 16.63
C VAL A 263 -18.23 -10.14 16.56
N ASN A 264 -18.88 -10.39 17.69
CA ASN A 264 -20.33 -10.37 17.81
C ASN A 264 -20.77 -9.04 18.43
N ALA A 265 -21.84 -8.48 17.89
CA ALA A 265 -22.59 -7.30 18.32
C ALA A 265 -24.06 -7.47 17.88
N ASN A 266 -24.92 -6.56 18.31
CA ASN A 266 -26.28 -6.47 17.80
C ASN A 266 -26.82 -5.03 17.89
N VAL A 267 -27.99 -4.80 17.30
CA VAL A 267 -28.67 -3.48 17.26
C VAL A 267 -28.93 -2.84 18.62
N ALA A 268 -28.98 -3.61 19.71
CA ALA A 268 -29.16 -3.09 21.05
C ALA A 268 -27.82 -2.86 21.77
N THR A 269 -26.74 -3.50 21.34
CA THR A 269 -25.44 -3.47 22.00
C THR A 269 -24.33 -3.62 20.96
N ALA A 270 -23.75 -2.48 20.58
CA ALA A 270 -22.57 -2.43 19.74
C ALA A 270 -21.35 -3.03 20.46
N THR A 271 -20.37 -3.51 19.69
CA THR A 271 -19.09 -4.00 20.22
C THR A 271 -17.93 -3.24 19.59
N THR A 272 -17.06 -2.69 20.42
CA THR A 272 -15.80 -2.06 19.98
C THR A 272 -14.65 -3.05 20.16
N PHE A 273 -13.97 -3.40 19.08
CA PHE A 273 -12.84 -4.33 19.13
C PHE A 273 -11.61 -3.70 18.46
N ALA A 274 -10.49 -3.73 19.16
CA ALA A 274 -9.22 -3.27 18.63
C ALA A 274 -8.18 -4.40 18.63
N VAL A 275 -7.45 -4.52 17.54
CA VAL A 275 -6.32 -5.44 17.42
C VAL A 275 -5.08 -4.70 16.96
N LYS A 276 -3.97 -4.91 17.67
CA LYS A 276 -2.73 -4.16 17.44
C LYS A 276 -1.48 -5.03 17.51
N ASN A 277 -0.44 -4.62 16.78
CA ASN A 277 0.93 -5.14 16.93
C ASN A 277 1.05 -6.67 16.78
N LEU A 278 0.27 -7.27 15.88
CA LEU A 278 0.17 -8.72 15.72
C LEU A 278 0.33 -9.13 14.25
N ILE A 279 0.66 -10.41 14.05
CA ILE A 279 0.54 -11.07 12.76
C ILE A 279 -0.67 -12.01 12.84
N ILE A 280 -1.61 -11.89 11.90
CA ILE A 280 -2.79 -12.76 11.78
C ILE A 280 -2.72 -13.48 10.44
N THR A 281 -2.57 -14.80 10.47
CA THR A 281 -2.23 -15.57 9.28
C THR A 281 -3.01 -16.86 9.12
N ASN A 282 -3.13 -17.33 7.89
CA ASN A 282 -3.72 -18.62 7.54
C ASN A 282 -5.12 -18.82 8.16
N GLY A 283 -5.88 -17.74 8.34
CA GLY A 283 -7.29 -17.82 8.68
C GLY A 283 -8.06 -18.34 7.47
N LYS A 284 -8.99 -19.28 7.67
CA LYS A 284 -9.78 -19.88 6.60
C LYS A 284 -11.25 -20.03 6.98
N THR A 285 -12.13 -19.64 6.06
CA THR A 285 -13.58 -19.86 6.22
C THR A 285 -14.26 -20.04 4.86
N THR A 286 -15.34 -20.83 4.82
CA THR A 286 -16.21 -20.95 3.64
C THR A 286 -17.23 -19.81 3.53
N ASP A 287 -17.14 -18.85 4.43
CA ASP A 287 -18.00 -17.69 4.51
C ASP A 287 -17.15 -16.41 4.37
N ARG A 288 -17.40 -15.36 5.14
CA ARG A 288 -16.67 -14.09 5.04
C ARG A 288 -15.70 -13.85 6.20
N GLY A 289 -14.65 -13.07 5.96
CA GLY A 289 -13.70 -12.65 6.99
C GLY A 289 -12.75 -13.78 7.39
N GLY A 290 -11.77 -14.10 6.55
CA GLY A 290 -10.88 -15.25 6.77
C GLY A 290 -10.01 -15.08 8.01
N ALA A 291 -9.56 -13.86 8.32
CA ALA A 291 -8.96 -13.53 9.59
C ALA A 291 -10.00 -13.08 10.61
N ILE A 292 -10.73 -11.99 10.31
CA ILE A 292 -11.70 -11.36 11.20
C ILE A 292 -13.05 -11.29 10.50
N GLY A 293 -14.03 -12.02 11.03
CA GLY A 293 -15.44 -11.85 10.68
C GLY A 293 -16.17 -11.00 11.72
N THR A 294 -17.18 -10.25 11.30
CA THR A 294 -17.99 -9.42 12.19
C THR A 294 -19.48 -9.63 11.92
N THR A 295 -20.31 -9.47 12.96
CA THR A 295 -21.74 -9.19 12.80
C THR A 295 -21.97 -7.69 12.57
N ASP A 296 -23.24 -7.28 12.55
CA ASP A 296 -23.62 -5.86 12.46
C ASP A 296 -23.28 -5.12 13.76
N GLU A 297 -23.13 -3.79 13.70
CA GLU A 297 -22.87 -2.87 14.83
C GLU A 297 -21.51 -3.07 15.54
N VAL A 298 -20.46 -3.40 14.77
CA VAL A 298 -19.08 -3.51 15.27
C VAL A 298 -18.25 -2.28 14.91
N ASN A 299 -17.53 -1.73 15.89
CA ASN A 299 -16.49 -0.73 15.66
C ASN A 299 -15.13 -1.41 15.70
N LEU A 300 -14.50 -1.61 14.54
CA LEU A 300 -13.24 -2.33 14.40
C LEU A 300 -12.06 -1.37 14.19
N THR A 301 -11.05 -1.48 15.05
CA THR A 301 -9.76 -0.79 14.89
C THR A 301 -8.65 -1.80 14.67
N VAL A 302 -7.82 -1.55 13.65
CA VAL A 302 -6.68 -2.36 13.27
C VAL A 302 -5.47 -1.44 13.17
N ASP A 303 -4.46 -1.66 14.02
CA ASP A 303 -3.28 -0.78 14.06
C ASP A 303 -1.98 -1.57 14.14
N ASN A 304 -1.08 -1.36 13.18
CA ASN A 304 0.18 -2.10 13.07
C ASN A 304 -0.02 -3.63 13.07
N VAL A 305 -0.94 -4.12 12.25
CA VAL A 305 -1.23 -5.56 12.13
C VAL A 305 -0.88 -6.06 10.73
N GLN A 306 -0.36 -7.28 10.65
CA GLN A 306 -0.11 -7.97 9.37
C GLN A 306 -1.13 -9.07 9.15
N PHE A 307 -1.91 -8.97 8.08
CA PHE A 307 -2.84 -10.01 7.61
C PHE A 307 -2.24 -10.75 6.43
N ASN A 308 -1.80 -11.99 6.67
CA ASN A 308 -1.07 -12.78 5.69
C ASN A 308 -1.85 -14.04 5.30
N ASN A 309 -2.04 -14.27 4.00
CA ASN A 309 -2.56 -15.53 3.45
C ASN A 309 -3.90 -15.99 4.07
N ASN A 310 -4.75 -15.05 4.46
CA ASN A 310 -6.08 -15.38 4.96
C ASN A 310 -7.05 -15.59 3.79
N VAL A 311 -7.95 -16.55 3.94
CA VAL A 311 -8.82 -17.03 2.86
C VAL A 311 -10.28 -17.04 3.33
N ALA A 312 -11.17 -16.45 2.55
CA ALA A 312 -12.61 -16.49 2.76
C ALA A 312 -13.31 -16.77 1.45
N ASP A 313 -14.25 -17.72 1.38
CA ASP A 313 -14.87 -18.03 0.08
C ASP A 313 -15.75 -16.88 -0.45
N LYS A 314 -16.44 -16.13 0.43
CA LYS A 314 -17.48 -15.16 0.07
C LYS A 314 -17.11 -13.67 0.21
N GLY A 315 -15.88 -13.36 0.63
CA GLY A 315 -15.42 -11.98 0.76
C GLY A 315 -14.65 -11.65 2.02
N GLY A 316 -13.79 -10.64 1.92
CA GLY A 316 -12.92 -10.23 3.01
C GLY A 316 -11.95 -11.35 3.38
N GLY A 317 -11.05 -11.71 2.46
CA GLY A 317 -10.08 -12.79 2.71
C GLY A 317 -9.34 -12.58 4.03
N ALA A 318 -9.05 -11.33 4.41
CA ALA A 318 -8.69 -10.97 5.77
C ALA A 318 -9.91 -10.55 6.61
N ILE A 319 -10.51 -9.39 6.31
CA ILE A 319 -11.52 -8.76 7.17
C ILE A 319 -12.84 -8.64 6.43
N PHE A 320 -13.94 -9.00 7.09
CA PHE A 320 -15.28 -8.65 6.62
C PHE A 320 -16.04 -7.84 7.66
N GLY A 321 -16.30 -6.56 7.32
CA GLY A 321 -17.16 -5.64 8.06
C GLY A 321 -18.61 -5.71 7.56
N ASN A 322 -19.55 -6.10 8.42
CA ASN A 322 -20.96 -6.18 8.11
C ASN A 322 -21.70 -4.84 8.33
N PHE A 323 -23.04 -4.87 8.32
CA PHE A 323 -23.88 -3.68 8.31
C PHE A 323 -23.67 -2.80 9.55
N ASN A 324 -23.72 -1.48 9.37
CA ASN A 324 -23.48 -0.47 10.40
C ASN A 324 -22.11 -0.53 11.10
N ASN A 325 -21.16 -1.31 10.61
CA ASN A 325 -19.82 -1.34 11.18
C ASN A 325 -19.03 -0.08 10.84
N THR A 326 -18.12 0.32 11.72
CA THR A 326 -17.02 1.23 11.39
C THR A 326 -15.71 0.45 11.30
N LEU A 327 -14.81 0.87 10.41
CA LEU A 327 -13.50 0.24 10.27
C LEU A 327 -12.40 1.30 10.12
N THR A 328 -11.43 1.25 11.02
CA THR A 328 -10.21 2.06 10.94
C THR A 328 -9.00 1.15 10.85
N VAL A 329 -8.21 1.32 9.80
CA VAL A 329 -7.00 0.56 9.52
C VAL A 329 -5.82 1.53 9.42
N THR A 330 -4.84 1.37 10.31
CA THR A 330 -3.65 2.22 10.37
C THR A 330 -2.39 1.39 10.40
N ASN A 331 -1.33 1.86 9.72
CA ASN A 331 0.02 1.29 9.80
C ASN A 331 0.09 -0.23 9.51
N SER A 332 -0.86 -0.77 8.74
CA SER A 332 -1.09 -2.21 8.66
C SER A 332 -0.76 -2.77 7.29
N LYS A 333 -0.57 -4.11 7.22
CA LYS A 333 -0.20 -4.81 5.99
C LYS A 333 -1.19 -5.92 5.68
N PHE A 334 -1.60 -6.02 4.43
CA PHE A 334 -2.47 -7.06 3.90
C PHE A 334 -1.76 -7.71 2.72
N ASN A 335 -1.22 -8.92 2.92
CA ASN A 335 -0.45 -9.62 1.89
C ASN A 335 -1.05 -10.99 1.57
N GLY A 336 -1.31 -11.22 0.28
CA GLY A 336 -1.70 -12.55 -0.21
C GLY A 336 -3.05 -13.06 0.30
N ASN A 337 -3.95 -12.17 0.75
CA ASN A 337 -5.27 -12.58 1.21
C ASN A 337 -6.19 -12.84 0.01
N VAL A 338 -7.08 -13.83 0.12
CA VAL A 338 -7.84 -14.36 -1.02
C VAL A 338 -9.32 -14.50 -0.70
N ALA A 339 -10.17 -14.05 -1.63
CA ALA A 339 -11.60 -14.34 -1.61
C ALA A 339 -12.22 -14.55 -3.00
N THR A 340 -11.80 -15.61 -3.68
CA THR A 340 -12.19 -15.90 -5.07
C THR A 340 -13.12 -17.10 -5.23
N SER A 341 -13.19 -18.02 -4.28
CA SER A 341 -13.85 -19.33 -4.45
C SER A 341 -15.35 -19.24 -4.76
N ALA A 342 -16.11 -18.38 -4.06
CA ALA A 342 -17.56 -18.31 -4.23
C ALA A 342 -18.01 -17.40 -5.39
N ASN A 343 -17.08 -16.65 -5.99
CA ASN A 343 -17.40 -15.67 -7.01
C ASN A 343 -18.49 -14.66 -6.54
N ASP A 344 -18.49 -14.31 -5.24
CA ASP A 344 -19.43 -13.39 -4.60
C ASP A 344 -19.04 -11.94 -4.96
N GLU A 345 -20.04 -11.08 -5.16
CA GLU A 345 -19.85 -9.65 -5.44
C GLU A 345 -19.04 -8.94 -4.35
N ARG A 346 -19.14 -9.41 -3.10
CA ARG A 346 -18.41 -8.91 -1.93
C ARG A 346 -17.02 -9.54 -1.77
N GLY A 347 -16.56 -10.27 -2.78
CA GLY A 347 -15.35 -11.07 -2.80
C GLY A 347 -14.03 -10.29 -2.70
N ALA A 348 -13.85 -9.36 -1.77
CA ALA A 348 -12.57 -8.64 -1.63
C ALA A 348 -11.46 -9.56 -1.14
N GLY A 349 -10.27 -9.50 -1.75
CA GLY A 349 -9.15 -10.33 -1.30
C GLY A 349 -8.68 -9.97 0.11
N ALA A 350 -8.61 -8.67 0.46
CA ALA A 350 -8.26 -8.25 1.81
C ALA A 350 -9.49 -7.89 2.64
N ILE A 351 -10.17 -6.78 2.32
CA ILE A 351 -11.22 -6.19 3.16
C ILE A 351 -12.52 -6.06 2.38
N GLY A 352 -13.56 -6.78 2.81
CA GLY A 352 -14.94 -6.51 2.41
C GLY A 352 -15.64 -5.66 3.47
N PHE A 353 -16.34 -4.62 3.05
CA PHE A 353 -17.02 -3.69 3.95
C PHE A 353 -18.41 -3.35 3.39
N LEU A 354 -19.45 -3.58 4.18
CA LEU A 354 -20.84 -3.33 3.81
C LEU A 354 -21.49 -2.47 4.89
N SER A 355 -21.39 -1.15 4.81
CA SER A 355 -21.95 -0.24 5.82
C SER A 355 -21.95 1.19 5.31
N PHE A 356 -22.91 2.01 5.74
CA PHE A 356 -22.96 3.46 5.45
C PHE A 356 -22.03 4.30 6.34
N LYS A 357 -21.27 3.66 7.22
CA LYS A 357 -20.40 4.34 8.17
C LYS A 357 -18.98 4.50 7.60
N THR A 358 -18.10 5.03 8.44
CA THR A 358 -16.71 5.34 8.11
C THR A 358 -15.90 4.06 7.87
N PHE A 359 -15.15 4.08 6.76
CA PHE A 359 -14.09 3.13 6.48
C PHE A 359 -12.83 3.91 6.12
N THR A 360 -11.85 3.91 7.02
CA THR A 360 -10.59 4.66 6.89
C THR A 360 -9.41 3.71 6.81
N VAL A 361 -8.53 3.96 5.84
CA VAL A 361 -7.26 3.28 5.64
C VAL A 361 -6.16 4.33 5.57
N THR A 362 -5.20 4.28 6.49
CA THR A 362 -4.03 5.17 6.47
C THR A 362 -2.73 4.42 6.66
N ASN A 363 -1.66 4.92 6.03
CA ASN A 363 -0.29 4.41 6.22
C ASN A 363 -0.16 2.88 6.03
N SER A 364 -0.93 2.29 5.12
CA SER A 364 -1.09 0.84 5.04
C SER A 364 -0.72 0.27 3.68
N ASP A 365 -0.26 -0.98 3.66
CA ASP A 365 0.16 -1.70 2.46
C ASP A 365 -0.81 -2.85 2.13
N PHE A 366 -1.30 -2.88 0.89
CA PHE A 366 -2.15 -3.93 0.34
C PHE A 366 -1.45 -4.54 -0.86
N THR A 367 -0.91 -5.75 -0.68
CA THR A 367 -0.05 -6.41 -1.66
C THR A 367 -0.58 -7.78 -2.04
N ASN A 368 -0.60 -8.09 -3.33
CA ASN A 368 -0.89 -9.43 -3.85
C ASN A 368 -2.23 -10.04 -3.38
N ASN A 369 -3.20 -9.22 -3.01
CA ASN A 369 -4.50 -9.71 -2.57
C ASN A 369 -5.36 -10.06 -3.79
N LYS A 370 -6.15 -11.14 -3.69
CA LYS A 370 -6.92 -11.69 -4.80
C LYS A 370 -8.40 -11.74 -4.46
N GLY A 371 -9.20 -11.00 -5.21
CA GLY A 371 -10.64 -10.89 -5.01
C GLY A 371 -11.45 -11.12 -6.28
N ILE A 372 -12.76 -10.96 -6.17
CA ILE A 372 -13.71 -10.94 -7.29
C ILE A 372 -14.01 -9.50 -7.70
N ASN A 373 -14.28 -8.62 -6.73
CA ASN A 373 -14.43 -7.19 -6.93
C ASN A 373 -13.60 -6.49 -5.86
N GLY A 374 -12.64 -5.66 -6.25
CA GLY A 374 -11.66 -5.12 -5.32
C GLY A 374 -10.66 -6.19 -4.89
N GLY A 375 -9.54 -6.34 -5.61
CA GLY A 375 -8.52 -7.33 -5.27
C GLY A 375 -8.02 -7.15 -3.83
N ALA A 376 -7.94 -5.90 -3.37
CA ALA A 376 -7.73 -5.55 -1.98
C ALA A 376 -9.04 -5.22 -1.26
N ILE A 377 -9.74 -4.16 -1.68
CA ILE A 377 -10.86 -3.57 -0.94
C ILE A 377 -12.15 -3.59 -1.75
N ASN A 378 -13.21 -4.09 -1.16
CA ASN A 378 -14.59 -3.94 -1.63
C ASN A 378 -15.38 -3.13 -0.59
N SER A 379 -15.79 -1.92 -0.95
CA SER A 379 -16.54 -1.02 -0.07
C SER A 379 -17.94 -0.76 -0.64
N LEU A 380 -18.92 -1.50 -0.13
CA LEU A 380 -20.32 -1.26 -0.43
C LEU A 380 -20.86 -0.24 0.56
N GLN A 381 -21.24 0.92 0.02
CA GLN A 381 -21.89 2.02 0.71
C GLN A 381 -21.03 2.76 1.76
N GLY A 382 -19.76 2.36 1.91
CA GLY A 382 -18.84 2.92 2.88
C GLY A 382 -18.33 4.31 2.53
N LYS A 383 -18.17 5.15 3.56
CA LYS A 383 -17.48 6.45 3.46
C LYS A 383 -15.97 6.22 3.42
N LEU A 384 -15.50 5.70 2.28
CA LEU A 384 -14.12 5.25 2.09
C LEU A 384 -13.15 6.44 2.03
N THR A 385 -12.19 6.45 2.96
CA THR A 385 -11.02 7.32 2.93
C THR A 385 -9.75 6.47 2.91
N ILE A 386 -8.94 6.65 1.88
CA ILE A 386 -7.60 6.07 1.75
C ILE A 386 -6.60 7.21 1.77
N ASP A 387 -5.64 7.18 2.68
CA ASP A 387 -4.57 8.17 2.76
C ASP A 387 -3.20 7.52 2.95
N ASN A 388 -2.18 8.06 2.29
CA ASN A 388 -0.78 7.64 2.45
C ASN A 388 -0.57 6.11 2.41
N SER A 389 -1.24 5.43 1.48
CA SER A 389 -1.30 3.96 1.45
C SER A 389 -0.90 3.40 0.08
N ARG A 390 -0.50 2.13 0.05
CA ARG A 390 0.01 1.46 -1.16
C ARG A 390 -0.82 0.24 -1.51
N PHE A 391 -1.18 0.11 -2.79
CA PHE A 391 -1.95 -0.99 -3.37
C PHE A 391 -1.16 -1.57 -4.55
N ILE A 392 -0.48 -2.70 -4.33
CA ILE A 392 0.48 -3.24 -5.29
C ILE A 392 0.14 -4.68 -5.69
N GLY A 393 0.01 -4.94 -6.98
CA GLY A 393 -0.16 -6.30 -7.49
C GLY A 393 -1.45 -6.99 -7.05
N ASN A 394 -2.49 -6.23 -6.69
CA ASN A 394 -3.80 -6.79 -6.34
C ASN A 394 -4.55 -7.20 -7.62
N ASP A 395 -5.36 -8.25 -7.51
CA ASP A 395 -5.83 -8.99 -8.69
C ASP A 395 -7.29 -9.43 -8.55
N THR A 396 -8.12 -9.10 -9.54
CA THR A 396 -9.51 -9.59 -9.68
C THR A 396 -9.74 -10.46 -10.91
N THR A 397 -8.69 -10.88 -11.61
CA THR A 397 -8.77 -11.65 -12.86
C THR A 397 -9.31 -13.07 -12.67
N ALA A 398 -9.33 -13.57 -11.43
CA ALA A 398 -10.01 -14.82 -11.09
C ALA A 398 -11.53 -14.75 -11.27
N ALA A 399 -12.11 -13.54 -11.33
CA ALA A 399 -13.53 -13.35 -11.56
C ALA A 399 -13.99 -13.98 -12.88
N VAL A 400 -15.13 -14.67 -12.81
CA VAL A 400 -15.82 -15.25 -13.97
C VAL A 400 -17.25 -14.73 -14.07
N TYR A 401 -17.66 -14.40 -15.29
CA TYR A 401 -19.04 -14.00 -15.58
C TYR A 401 -19.96 -15.22 -15.50
N ALA A 402 -20.91 -15.25 -14.57
CA ALA A 402 -21.89 -16.34 -14.52
C ALA A 402 -23.02 -16.03 -15.49
N THR A 403 -23.02 -16.71 -16.63
CA THR A 403 -24.15 -16.73 -17.55
C THR A 403 -25.29 -17.58 -16.97
N GLY A 404 -26.54 -17.19 -17.22
CA GLY A 404 -27.72 -18.00 -16.88
C GLY A 404 -28.29 -17.86 -15.46
N GLN A 405 -28.01 -16.77 -14.75
CA GLN A 405 -28.67 -16.40 -13.50
C GLN A 405 -29.56 -15.18 -13.73
N ASP A 406 -30.69 -15.08 -13.01
CA ASP A 406 -31.71 -14.02 -13.15
C ASP A 406 -31.18 -12.59 -12.89
N ASN A 407 -29.95 -12.46 -12.37
CA ASN A 407 -29.25 -11.20 -12.22
C ASN A 407 -27.74 -11.40 -12.48
N PRO A 408 -27.25 -11.17 -13.71
CA PRO A 408 -25.82 -11.31 -14.01
C PRO A 408 -25.04 -10.15 -13.37
N PHE A 409 -24.67 -10.31 -12.10
CA PHE A 409 -23.93 -9.30 -11.35
C PHE A 409 -22.55 -9.01 -11.96
N LEU A 410 -22.11 -7.76 -11.79
CA LEU A 410 -20.82 -7.25 -12.20
C LEU A 410 -19.70 -7.91 -11.38
N ARG A 411 -18.70 -8.47 -12.07
CA ARG A 411 -17.59 -9.20 -11.46
C ARG A 411 -16.28 -8.80 -12.13
N GLY A 412 -15.19 -8.85 -11.37
CA GLY A 412 -13.84 -8.53 -11.85
C GLY A 412 -13.44 -7.08 -11.63
N PHE A 413 -14.33 -6.25 -11.09
CA PHE A 413 -14.15 -4.80 -11.16
C PHE A 413 -13.20 -4.31 -10.07
N GLY A 414 -12.39 -3.30 -10.39
CA GLY A 414 -11.45 -2.71 -9.43
C GLY A 414 -10.33 -3.66 -9.05
N GLY A 415 -9.23 -3.68 -9.82
CA GLY A 415 -8.11 -4.60 -9.55
C GLY A 415 -7.54 -4.47 -8.13
N ALA A 416 -7.58 -3.28 -7.53
CA ALA A 416 -7.33 -3.08 -6.10
C ALA A 416 -8.60 -2.70 -5.34
N VAL A 417 -9.32 -1.67 -5.78
CA VAL A 417 -10.43 -1.06 -5.02
C VAL A 417 -11.71 -1.09 -5.84
N TYR A 418 -12.78 -1.56 -5.21
CA TYR A 418 -14.15 -1.46 -5.70
C TYR A 418 -15.00 -0.69 -4.69
N THR A 419 -15.80 0.25 -5.17
CA THR A 419 -16.84 0.90 -4.36
C THR A 419 -18.20 0.80 -5.01
N ASP A 420 -19.24 0.80 -4.18
CA ASP A 420 -20.63 1.01 -4.60
C ASP A 420 -21.29 2.02 -3.65
N ARG A 421 -21.25 3.30 -4.05
CA ARG A 421 -21.73 4.46 -3.28
C ARG A 421 -20.91 4.75 -2.02
N ALA A 422 -21.02 5.99 -1.54
CA ALA A 422 -20.46 6.46 -0.26
C ALA A 422 -21.50 7.11 0.65
N SER A 423 -22.77 7.04 0.28
CA SER A 423 -23.89 7.49 1.09
C SER A 423 -25.16 6.71 0.79
N ASN A 424 -26.10 6.73 1.73
CA ASN A 424 -27.46 6.26 1.49
C ASN A 424 -28.30 7.33 0.76
N PRO A 425 -29.42 6.96 0.11
CA PRO A 425 -30.28 7.91 -0.63
C PRO A 425 -30.90 9.05 0.21
N SER A 426 -30.90 8.95 1.55
CA SER A 426 -31.41 10.01 2.43
C SER A 426 -30.34 11.01 2.87
N GLU A 427 -29.06 10.69 2.67
CA GLU A 427 -27.96 11.59 2.97
C GLU A 427 -27.77 12.61 1.84
N ALA A 428 -27.41 13.84 2.22
CA ALA A 428 -27.22 14.93 1.27
C ALA A 428 -25.99 14.73 0.36
N SER A 429 -24.96 14.02 0.85
CA SER A 429 -23.78 13.66 0.07
C SER A 429 -22.90 12.62 0.77
N GLY A 430 -22.24 11.77 -0.02
CA GLY A 430 -21.10 10.95 0.40
C GLY A 430 -19.81 11.38 -0.28
N THR A 431 -18.68 10.90 0.21
CA THR A 431 -17.37 11.17 -0.41
C THR A 431 -16.50 9.92 -0.38
N ILE A 432 -15.96 9.58 -1.54
CA ILE A 432 -14.85 8.63 -1.68
C ILE A 432 -13.59 9.46 -1.85
N LYS A 433 -12.61 9.26 -0.96
CA LYS A 433 -11.38 10.05 -0.94
C LYS A 433 -10.16 9.14 -1.00
N ILE A 434 -9.27 9.41 -1.96
CA ILE A 434 -7.97 8.76 -2.12
C ILE A 434 -6.90 9.84 -2.18
N THR A 435 -6.01 9.86 -1.19
CA THR A 435 -4.96 10.87 -1.08
C THR A 435 -3.58 10.29 -0.80
N ASN A 436 -2.53 10.93 -1.31
CA ASN A 436 -1.14 10.59 -1.03
C ASN A 436 -0.80 9.10 -1.28
N SER A 437 -1.51 8.43 -2.18
CA SER A 437 -1.50 6.96 -2.26
C SER A 437 -0.98 6.45 -3.59
N VAL A 438 -0.46 5.21 -3.59
CA VAL A 438 0.11 4.56 -4.76
C VAL A 438 -0.68 3.31 -5.11
N PHE A 439 -1.11 3.21 -6.37
CA PHE A 439 -1.77 2.06 -6.96
C PHE A 439 -0.91 1.57 -8.12
N GLN A 440 -0.22 0.45 -7.93
CA GLN A 440 0.77 -0.03 -8.88
C GLN A 440 0.54 -1.48 -9.28
N ASP A 441 0.67 -1.79 -10.56
CA ASP A 441 0.68 -3.16 -11.11
C ASP A 441 -0.59 -3.97 -10.75
N ASN A 442 -1.71 -3.30 -10.44
CA ASN A 442 -2.96 -3.98 -10.14
C ASN A 442 -3.64 -4.43 -11.43
N LYS A 443 -4.34 -5.56 -11.36
CA LYS A 443 -4.98 -6.18 -12.52
C LYS A 443 -6.44 -6.46 -12.24
N GLY A 444 -7.31 -6.08 -13.17
CA GLY A 444 -8.72 -6.41 -13.06
C GLY A 444 -9.34 -6.95 -14.34
N ARG A 445 -10.65 -7.20 -14.26
CA ARG A 445 -11.50 -7.57 -15.40
C ARG A 445 -12.72 -6.68 -15.49
N GLY A 446 -13.11 -6.31 -16.70
CA GLY A 446 -14.28 -5.48 -16.94
C GLY A 446 -13.99 -3.99 -16.80
N GLU A 447 -13.86 -3.45 -15.58
CA GLU A 447 -13.64 -2.01 -15.40
C GLU A 447 -12.74 -1.67 -14.19
N GLY A 448 -11.89 -0.66 -14.33
CA GLY A 448 -11.05 -0.12 -13.27
C GLY A 448 -9.86 -1.02 -12.91
N GLY A 449 -8.75 -0.95 -13.65
CA GLY A 449 -7.59 -1.81 -13.41
C GLY A 449 -6.93 -1.58 -12.05
N ALA A 450 -6.92 -0.34 -11.54
CA ALA A 450 -6.64 -0.05 -10.14
C ALA A 450 -7.93 0.08 -9.32
N ALA A 451 -8.82 0.98 -9.75
CA ALA A 451 -10.00 1.31 -8.97
C ALA A 451 -11.25 1.44 -9.85
N TYR A 452 -12.32 0.81 -9.39
CA TYR A 452 -13.68 1.02 -9.86
C TYR A 452 -14.44 1.78 -8.79
N LEU A 453 -14.77 3.04 -9.08
CA LEU A 453 -15.41 3.93 -8.12
C LEU A 453 -16.82 4.25 -8.58
N PHE A 454 -17.79 3.45 -8.12
CA PHE A 454 -19.20 3.73 -8.36
C PHE A 454 -19.77 4.61 -7.24
N THR A 455 -20.56 5.59 -7.65
CA THR A 455 -21.11 6.66 -6.81
C THR A 455 -22.62 6.77 -6.97
N GLY A 456 -23.33 7.18 -5.91
CA GLY A 456 -24.68 7.72 -6.05
C GLY A 456 -24.67 9.12 -6.67
N SER A 457 -25.84 9.63 -7.06
CA SER A 457 -25.96 10.98 -7.63
C SER A 457 -25.54 12.10 -6.67
N GLN A 458 -25.66 11.85 -5.37
CA GLN A 458 -25.25 12.79 -4.32
C GLN A 458 -23.78 12.63 -3.89
N ASP A 459 -23.07 11.64 -4.40
CA ASP A 459 -21.70 11.36 -3.99
C ASP A 459 -20.70 12.12 -4.86
N LYS A 460 -19.50 12.37 -4.30
CA LYS A 460 -18.35 12.91 -5.02
C LYS A 460 -17.10 12.06 -4.80
N VAL A 461 -16.14 12.18 -5.72
CA VAL A 461 -14.84 11.52 -5.65
C VAL A 461 -13.72 12.55 -5.62
N ILE A 462 -12.75 12.34 -4.73
CA ILE A 462 -11.53 13.16 -4.62
C ILE A 462 -10.32 12.25 -4.76
N LEU A 463 -9.51 12.50 -5.80
CA LEU A 463 -8.20 11.90 -6.02
C LEU A 463 -7.14 13.00 -5.91
N GLU A 464 -6.27 12.93 -4.91
CA GLU A 464 -5.26 13.96 -4.69
C GLU A 464 -3.88 13.38 -4.40
N LYS A 465 -2.82 13.97 -4.96
CA LYS A 465 -1.42 13.62 -4.65
C LYS A 465 -1.14 12.11 -4.77
N SER A 466 -1.82 11.44 -5.69
CA SER A 466 -1.78 9.98 -5.80
C SER A 466 -1.16 9.54 -7.12
N THR A 467 -0.71 8.29 -7.18
CA THR A 467 -0.13 7.70 -8.40
C THR A 467 -0.84 6.41 -8.75
N PHE A 468 -1.36 6.32 -9.97
CA PHE A 468 -1.90 5.12 -10.58
C PHE A 468 -0.96 4.70 -11.71
N GLN A 469 -0.14 3.67 -11.47
CA GLN A 469 0.91 3.26 -12.38
C GLN A 469 0.80 1.79 -12.81
N ASN A 470 0.94 1.53 -14.11
CA ASN A 470 1.03 0.19 -14.70
C ASN A 470 -0.15 -0.74 -14.36
N ASN A 471 -1.32 -0.17 -14.08
CA ASN A 471 -2.51 -0.97 -13.80
C ASN A 471 -3.14 -1.43 -15.12
N GLU A 472 -3.68 -2.64 -15.15
CA GLU A 472 -4.23 -3.26 -16.36
C GLU A 472 -5.66 -3.73 -16.14
N ILE A 473 -6.55 -3.40 -17.07
CA ILE A 473 -7.90 -3.97 -17.12
C ILE A 473 -8.07 -4.86 -18.35
N LEU A 474 -8.44 -6.11 -18.09
CA LEU A 474 -8.76 -7.11 -19.11
C LEU A 474 -10.25 -7.12 -19.41
N ALA A 475 -10.63 -7.56 -20.61
CA ALA A 475 -12.04 -7.77 -20.94
C ALA A 475 -12.64 -8.92 -20.11
N LEU A 476 -13.94 -8.85 -19.86
CA LEU A 476 -14.69 -9.99 -19.32
C LEU A 476 -14.86 -11.09 -20.38
N PRO A 477 -14.67 -12.37 -20.02
CA PRO A 477 -14.98 -13.49 -20.92
C PRO A 477 -16.46 -13.49 -21.34
N ASN A 478 -16.74 -13.98 -22.55
CA ASN A 478 -18.10 -14.24 -23.08
C ASN A 478 -19.00 -13.01 -23.30
N GLY A 479 -18.43 -11.88 -23.75
CA GLY A 479 -19.23 -10.74 -24.23
C GLY A 479 -19.72 -9.79 -23.14
N GLY A 480 -19.04 -9.77 -21.98
CA GLY A 480 -19.24 -8.74 -20.96
C GLY A 480 -18.53 -7.42 -21.31
N ASN A 481 -18.27 -6.59 -20.29
CA ASN A 481 -17.54 -5.33 -20.47
C ASN A 481 -16.14 -5.56 -21.06
N ALA A 482 -15.77 -4.77 -22.06
CA ALA A 482 -14.55 -4.93 -22.84
C ALA A 482 -13.26 -4.42 -22.17
N GLY A 483 -13.32 -3.84 -20.95
CA GLY A 483 -12.13 -3.37 -20.24
C GLY A 483 -11.98 -1.85 -20.27
N ASN A 484 -12.76 -1.09 -19.50
CA ASN A 484 -12.64 0.37 -19.43
C ASN A 484 -11.84 0.82 -18.19
N GLY A 485 -11.06 1.90 -18.33
CA GLY A 485 -10.34 2.52 -17.22
C GLY A 485 -9.19 1.66 -16.70
N GLY A 486 -8.05 1.67 -17.39
CA GLY A 486 -6.88 0.89 -16.96
C GLY A 486 -6.36 1.32 -15.59
N GLY A 487 -6.36 2.62 -15.31
CA GLY A 487 -6.15 3.14 -13.96
C GLY A 487 -7.46 3.15 -13.17
N VAL A 488 -8.30 4.16 -13.44
CA VAL A 488 -9.51 4.42 -12.67
C VAL A 488 -10.74 4.51 -13.57
N THR A 489 -11.84 3.92 -13.09
CA THR A 489 -13.18 4.09 -13.66
C THR A 489 -14.07 4.83 -12.66
N ILE A 490 -14.76 5.87 -13.12
CA ILE A 490 -15.80 6.58 -12.36
C ILE A 490 -17.17 6.37 -13.01
N LEU A 491 -18.11 5.86 -12.22
CA LEU A 491 -19.46 5.55 -12.67
C LEU A 491 -20.52 6.03 -11.69
N SER A 492 -21.69 6.32 -12.25
CA SER A 492 -22.89 6.71 -11.51
C SER A 492 -24.13 6.39 -12.33
N ASP A 493 -25.24 6.12 -11.63
CA ASP A 493 -26.57 5.92 -12.21
C ASP A 493 -27.08 7.17 -12.95
N SER A 494 -26.67 8.35 -12.50
CA SER A 494 -26.96 9.66 -13.10
C SER A 494 -25.79 10.63 -12.88
N THR A 495 -25.91 11.90 -13.25
CA THR A 495 -24.86 12.89 -12.98
C THR A 495 -24.60 12.98 -11.47
N ASN A 496 -23.37 12.68 -11.04
CA ASN A 496 -22.97 12.79 -9.62
C ASN A 496 -22.51 14.21 -9.25
N GLN A 497 -22.12 14.44 -7.98
CA GLN A 497 -21.61 15.76 -7.51
C GLN A 497 -20.20 16.10 -8.02
N GLY A 498 -19.58 15.20 -8.79
CA GLY A 498 -18.35 15.45 -9.52
C GLY A 498 -17.13 14.65 -9.07
N LEU A 499 -16.07 14.77 -9.87
CA LEU A 499 -14.76 14.19 -9.67
C LEU A 499 -13.71 15.32 -9.60
N THR A 500 -12.89 15.31 -8.56
CA THR A 500 -11.72 16.20 -8.46
C THR A 500 -10.45 15.36 -8.52
N ILE A 501 -9.57 15.69 -9.47
CA ILE A 501 -8.23 15.12 -9.60
C ILE A 501 -7.22 16.26 -9.47
N THR A 502 -6.38 16.21 -8.44
CA THR A 502 -5.38 17.25 -8.18
C THR A 502 -4.02 16.63 -7.88
N ASN A 503 -2.95 17.16 -8.46
CA ASN A 503 -1.58 16.72 -8.19
C ASN A 503 -1.37 15.20 -8.37
N THR A 504 -2.10 14.57 -9.29
CA THR A 504 -2.18 13.10 -9.42
C THR A 504 -1.58 12.63 -10.74
N THR A 505 -0.96 11.45 -10.72
CA THR A 505 -0.34 10.87 -11.90
C THR A 505 -1.01 9.57 -12.31
N PHE A 506 -1.33 9.44 -13.60
CA PHE A 506 -1.74 8.22 -14.26
C PHE A 506 -0.65 7.84 -15.27
N ALA A 507 0.07 6.75 -15.03
CA ALA A 507 1.21 6.37 -15.87
C ALA A 507 1.19 4.90 -16.30
N GLY A 508 1.43 4.62 -17.58
CA GLY A 508 1.60 3.24 -18.05
C GLY A 508 0.36 2.34 -17.89
N ASN A 509 -0.81 2.89 -17.57
CA ASN A 509 -2.01 2.08 -17.37
C ASN A 509 -2.58 1.62 -18.71
N LYS A 510 -3.20 0.43 -18.71
CA LYS A 510 -3.64 -0.24 -19.93
C LYS A 510 -5.10 -0.69 -19.84
N ALA A 511 -5.87 -0.37 -20.87
CA ALA A 511 -7.27 -0.79 -20.99
C ALA A 511 -7.53 -1.62 -22.25
N GLY A 512 -8.34 -2.66 -22.13
CA GLY A 512 -8.80 -3.46 -23.27
C GLY A 512 -9.72 -2.70 -24.23
N ASN A 513 -10.36 -1.61 -23.77
CA ASN A 513 -11.35 -0.85 -24.52
C ASN A 513 -11.09 0.65 -24.49
N GLN A 514 -11.47 1.35 -23.42
CA GLN A 514 -11.47 2.83 -23.39
C GLN A 514 -10.80 3.36 -22.14
N GLY A 515 -10.15 4.53 -22.24
CA GLY A 515 -9.59 5.23 -21.08
C GLY A 515 -8.44 4.46 -20.44
N GLY A 516 -7.27 4.43 -21.09
CA GLY A 516 -6.12 3.70 -20.56
C GLY A 516 -5.76 4.15 -19.14
N GLY A 517 -5.76 5.46 -18.87
CA GLY A 517 -5.59 6.02 -17.52
C GLY A 517 -6.92 6.18 -16.77
N LEU A 518 -7.85 6.94 -17.36
CA LEU A 518 -9.13 7.32 -16.74
C LEU A 518 -10.29 7.06 -17.69
N TRP A 519 -11.35 6.43 -17.19
CA TRP A 519 -12.63 6.37 -17.87
C TRP A 519 -13.74 6.92 -16.98
N MET A 520 -14.47 7.92 -17.47
CA MET A 520 -15.48 8.63 -16.71
C MET A 520 -16.75 8.79 -17.54
N ARG A 521 -17.90 8.34 -17.03
CA ARG A 521 -19.19 8.42 -17.74
C ARG A 521 -20.01 9.67 -17.38
N ASN A 522 -20.38 9.81 -16.10
CA ASN A 522 -21.43 10.76 -15.65
C ASN A 522 -20.98 11.63 -14.46
N ALA A 523 -19.75 12.15 -14.48
CA ALA A 523 -19.20 12.94 -13.38
C ALA A 523 -18.59 14.25 -13.88
N PRO A 524 -19.18 15.42 -13.57
CA PRO A 524 -18.53 16.70 -13.83
C PRO A 524 -17.13 16.70 -13.20
N THR A 525 -16.10 16.95 -13.99
CA THR A 525 -14.72 16.67 -13.58
C THR A 525 -13.86 17.93 -13.57
N THR A 526 -13.02 18.08 -12.56
CA THR A 526 -11.91 19.04 -12.56
C THR A 526 -10.60 18.28 -12.43
N ILE A 527 -9.69 18.48 -13.38
CA ILE A 527 -8.33 17.92 -13.38
C ILE A 527 -7.34 19.07 -13.32
N THR A 528 -6.54 19.13 -12.27
CA THR A 528 -5.59 20.22 -12.03
C THR A 528 -4.21 19.66 -11.68
N ASN A 529 -3.13 20.27 -12.21
CA ASN A 529 -1.76 19.93 -11.84
C ASN A 529 -1.45 18.43 -11.94
N SER A 530 -1.96 17.76 -12.96
CA SER A 530 -1.88 16.31 -13.04
C SER A 530 -1.08 15.86 -14.25
N THR A 531 -0.59 14.62 -14.22
CA THR A 531 0.21 14.04 -15.30
C THR A 531 -0.42 12.74 -15.79
N PHE A 532 -0.72 12.66 -17.08
CA PHE A 532 -1.17 11.44 -17.76
C PHE A 532 -0.12 11.03 -18.77
N SER A 533 0.60 9.94 -18.49
CA SER A 533 1.80 9.59 -19.26
C SER A 533 1.85 8.11 -19.68
N GLY A 534 1.99 7.81 -20.97
CA GLY A 534 2.23 6.42 -21.38
C GLY A 534 1.03 5.48 -21.18
N ASN A 535 -0.17 6.01 -20.95
CA ASN A 535 -1.36 5.18 -20.81
C ASN A 535 -1.84 4.71 -22.18
N SER A 536 -2.43 3.52 -22.25
CA SER A 536 -2.77 2.89 -23.52
C SER A 536 -4.13 2.20 -23.51
N THR A 537 -4.76 2.17 -24.68
CA THR A 537 -5.81 1.18 -24.96
C THR A 537 -5.30 0.14 -25.95
N ALA A 538 -5.85 -1.07 -25.86
CA ALA A 538 -5.46 -2.17 -26.74
C ALA A 538 -5.65 -1.80 -28.21
N PHE A 539 -4.74 -2.28 -29.06
CA PHE A 539 -4.85 -2.15 -30.51
C PHE A 539 -5.46 -3.42 -31.10
N ALA A 540 -6.55 -3.24 -31.85
CA ALA A 540 -7.10 -4.27 -32.73
C ALA A 540 -7.49 -3.60 -34.05
N ALA A 541 -6.93 -4.08 -35.16
CA ALA A 541 -7.23 -3.53 -36.48
C ALA A 541 -8.73 -3.65 -36.77
N GLY A 542 -9.34 -2.57 -37.24
CA GLY A 542 -10.79 -2.49 -37.48
C GLY A 542 -11.69 -2.35 -36.24
N ASP A 543 -11.15 -2.28 -35.02
CA ASP A 543 -11.95 -2.05 -33.81
C ASP A 543 -12.04 -0.55 -33.47
N PHE A 544 -13.25 0.00 -33.62
CA PHE A 544 -13.53 1.43 -33.44
C PHE A 544 -13.82 1.83 -31.99
N ASN A 545 -13.81 0.89 -31.04
CA ASN A 545 -14.11 1.17 -29.63
C ASN A 545 -12.87 1.46 -28.78
N LYS A 546 -11.66 1.41 -29.37
CA LYS A 546 -10.38 1.58 -28.69
C LYS A 546 -9.99 3.05 -28.49
N LEU A 547 -10.67 3.73 -27.56
CA LEU A 547 -10.68 5.20 -27.47
C LEU A 547 -9.92 5.74 -26.24
N GLY A 548 -9.36 6.95 -26.33
CA GLY A 548 -8.95 7.66 -25.13
C GLY A 548 -7.77 7.00 -24.42
N GLY A 549 -6.56 7.05 -25.00
CA GLY A 549 -5.38 6.40 -24.43
C GLY A 549 -5.08 6.89 -23.02
N ALA A 550 -5.08 8.21 -22.81
CA ALA A 550 -5.00 8.80 -21.48
C ALA A 550 -6.36 8.77 -20.78
N MET A 551 -7.40 9.32 -21.42
CA MET A 551 -8.72 9.44 -20.80
C MET A 551 -9.89 9.42 -21.77
N THR A 552 -11.04 8.94 -21.27
CA THR A 552 -12.36 9.02 -21.90
C THR A 552 -13.32 9.75 -20.97
N LEU A 553 -13.96 10.83 -21.45
CA LEU A 553 -14.75 11.75 -20.64
C LEU A 553 -16.17 11.92 -21.21
N GLY A 554 -17.17 11.45 -20.46
CA GLY A 554 -18.58 11.52 -20.83
C GLY A 554 -19.37 12.71 -20.26
N ALA A 555 -18.76 13.53 -19.39
CA ALA A 555 -19.40 14.66 -18.75
C ALA A 555 -18.50 15.92 -18.79
N PRO A 556 -19.06 17.14 -18.54
CA PRO A 556 -18.30 18.38 -18.56
C PRO A 556 -17.05 18.32 -17.68
N THR A 557 -15.90 18.65 -18.27
CA THR A 557 -14.59 18.50 -17.66
C THR A 557 -13.72 19.74 -17.89
N THR A 558 -13.16 20.29 -16.82
CA THR A 558 -12.13 21.33 -16.89
C THR A 558 -10.77 20.70 -16.62
N ILE A 559 -9.81 20.93 -17.51
CA ILE A 559 -8.42 20.48 -17.37
C ILE A 559 -7.51 21.70 -17.33
N LEU A 560 -6.77 21.83 -16.24
CA LEU A 560 -5.96 23.00 -15.91
C LEU A 560 -4.54 22.57 -15.54
N ASN A 561 -3.52 23.22 -16.11
CA ASN A 561 -2.11 23.02 -15.73
C ASN A 561 -1.73 21.53 -15.69
N THR A 562 -2.06 20.79 -16.75
CA THR A 562 -1.92 19.33 -16.80
C THR A 562 -1.04 18.92 -17.98
N THR A 563 -0.26 17.85 -17.81
CA THR A 563 0.59 17.28 -18.88
C THR A 563 0.03 15.93 -19.30
N ILE A 564 -0.36 15.80 -20.57
CA ILE A 564 -0.92 14.58 -21.17
C ILE A 564 0.02 14.14 -22.29
N ALA A 565 0.89 13.16 -22.03
CA ALA A 565 1.95 12.81 -22.97
C ALA A 565 2.18 11.31 -23.19
N ASP A 566 2.68 10.95 -24.38
CA ASP A 566 3.04 9.57 -24.77
C ASP A 566 1.90 8.55 -24.60
N ASN A 567 0.64 8.98 -24.60
CA ASN A 567 -0.51 8.07 -24.46
C ASN A 567 -0.93 7.53 -25.83
N SER A 568 -1.44 6.30 -25.88
CA SER A 568 -1.81 5.64 -27.15
C SER A 568 -3.21 5.07 -27.15
N ALA A 569 -3.94 5.23 -28.26
CA ALA A 569 -5.25 4.64 -28.47
C ALA A 569 -5.26 3.73 -29.70
N GLY A 570 -6.04 2.64 -29.66
CA GLY A 570 -6.21 1.78 -30.84
C GLY A 570 -6.97 2.46 -31.99
N TRP A 571 -7.89 3.38 -31.68
CA TRP A 571 -8.73 4.08 -32.66
C TRP A 571 -8.45 5.58 -32.73
N VAL A 572 -8.94 6.38 -31.78
CA VAL A 572 -8.79 7.84 -31.77
C VAL A 572 -8.66 8.38 -30.34
N GLY A 573 -8.14 9.60 -30.22
CA GLY A 573 -7.96 10.29 -28.95
C GLY A 573 -6.89 9.62 -28.09
N GLY A 574 -5.66 9.50 -28.60
CA GLY A 574 -4.52 9.00 -27.83
C GLY A 574 -4.39 9.70 -26.48
N GLY A 575 -4.59 11.02 -26.45
CA GLY A 575 -4.73 11.80 -25.23
C GLY A 575 -6.15 11.72 -24.66
N ILE A 576 -7.07 12.43 -25.30
CA ILE A 576 -8.43 12.66 -24.80
C ILE A 576 -9.46 12.17 -25.81
N PHE A 577 -10.41 11.35 -25.34
CA PHE A 577 -11.67 11.10 -26.03
C PHE A 577 -12.81 11.80 -25.28
N ALA A 578 -13.51 12.71 -25.95
CA ALA A 578 -14.68 13.42 -25.42
C ALA A 578 -15.47 14.11 -26.53
N ASP A 579 -16.73 14.46 -26.24
CA ASP A 579 -17.49 15.39 -27.07
C ASP A 579 -16.86 16.79 -27.07
N ALA A 580 -16.96 17.50 -28.21
CA ALA A 580 -16.34 18.81 -28.40
C ALA A 580 -16.76 19.85 -27.33
N ASN A 581 -18.00 19.79 -26.87
CA ASN A 581 -18.57 20.73 -25.90
C ASN A 581 -18.29 20.34 -24.44
N ASN A 582 -17.69 19.18 -24.17
CA ASN A 582 -17.51 18.68 -22.82
C ASN A 582 -16.21 19.12 -22.17
N VAL A 583 -15.17 19.44 -22.95
CA VAL A 583 -13.83 19.69 -22.39
C VAL A 583 -13.47 21.17 -22.52
N THR A 584 -12.92 21.71 -21.44
CA THR A 584 -12.28 23.02 -21.39
C THR A 584 -10.82 22.86 -21.00
N LEU A 585 -9.91 23.40 -21.81
CA LEU A 585 -8.47 23.29 -21.61
C LEU A 585 -7.84 24.65 -21.28
N LYS A 586 -6.98 24.66 -20.26
CA LYS A 586 -6.15 25.80 -19.90
C LYS A 586 -4.76 25.37 -19.46
N ASN A 587 -3.73 26.08 -19.90
CA ASN A 587 -2.34 25.82 -19.50
C ASN A 587 -1.96 24.33 -19.64
N THR A 588 -2.48 23.61 -20.63
CA THR A 588 -2.36 22.14 -20.71
C THR A 588 -1.48 21.73 -21.87
N ILE A 589 -0.58 20.78 -21.65
CA ILE A 589 0.32 20.22 -22.66
C ILE A 589 -0.25 18.87 -23.14
N LEU A 590 -0.44 18.72 -24.46
CA LEU A 590 -0.72 17.44 -25.11
C LEU A 590 0.45 17.08 -26.05
N SER A 591 1.32 16.14 -25.65
CA SER A 591 2.55 15.84 -26.39
C SER A 591 2.71 14.36 -26.74
N ASN A 592 3.10 14.03 -27.97
CA ASN A 592 3.39 12.67 -28.43
C ASN A 592 2.30 11.63 -28.14
N ASN A 593 1.04 12.07 -28.06
CA ASN A 593 -0.07 11.13 -27.97
C ASN A 593 -0.39 10.58 -29.36
N THR A 594 -0.70 9.30 -29.44
CA THR A 594 -0.90 8.60 -30.71
C THR A 594 -2.21 7.83 -30.74
N ALA A 595 -2.73 7.65 -31.93
CA ALA A 595 -3.89 6.83 -32.21
C ALA A 595 -3.64 6.00 -33.46
N ALA A 596 -3.84 4.68 -33.37
CA ALA A 596 -3.54 3.80 -34.48
C ALA A 596 -4.62 3.82 -35.59
N ASN A 597 -5.71 4.58 -35.42
CA ASN A 597 -6.81 4.71 -36.38
C ASN A 597 -7.29 3.36 -36.92
N GLY A 598 -7.35 2.34 -36.06
CA GLY A 598 -7.82 1.00 -36.41
C GLY A 598 -6.92 0.29 -37.42
N GLY A 599 -5.66 0.72 -37.53
CA GLY A 599 -4.67 0.22 -38.50
C GLY A 599 -4.65 1.00 -39.80
N ASN A 600 -5.49 2.03 -39.96
CA ASN A 600 -5.50 2.86 -41.15
C ASN A 600 -4.41 3.93 -41.08
N PRO A 601 -3.75 4.29 -42.20
CA PRO A 601 -2.66 5.27 -42.22
C PRO A 601 -3.16 6.73 -42.24
N TRP A 602 -4.26 7.03 -41.53
CA TRP A 602 -4.91 8.34 -41.62
C TRP A 602 -4.22 9.43 -40.83
N GLY A 603 -3.57 9.08 -39.72
CA GLY A 603 -2.86 10.08 -38.89
C GLY A 603 -3.80 11.16 -38.33
N ILE A 604 -5.03 10.80 -37.96
CA ILE A 604 -6.05 11.74 -37.47
C ILE A 604 -6.38 11.49 -36.00
N GLN A 605 -6.87 12.53 -35.33
CA GLN A 605 -7.36 12.51 -33.94
C GLN A 605 -6.36 11.84 -32.99
N GLN A 606 -5.08 12.19 -33.10
CA GLN A 606 -3.99 11.54 -32.37
C GLN A 606 -3.97 12.03 -30.93
N HIS A 607 -4.10 13.34 -30.74
CA HIS A 607 -4.17 13.95 -29.41
C HIS A 607 -5.58 13.96 -28.81
N ALA A 608 -6.56 14.38 -29.61
CA ALA A 608 -7.93 14.57 -29.18
C ALA A 608 -8.92 14.23 -30.31
N THR A 609 -10.15 13.88 -29.95
CA THR A 609 -11.21 13.59 -30.92
C THR A 609 -11.92 14.80 -31.48
N ALA A 610 -11.76 15.96 -30.85
CA ALA A 610 -12.37 17.20 -31.26
C ALA A 610 -11.50 18.40 -30.86
N GLN A 611 -11.83 19.57 -31.42
CA GLN A 611 -11.36 20.83 -30.90
C GLN A 611 -12.24 21.21 -29.69
N TYR A 612 -11.61 21.44 -28.54
CA TYR A 612 -12.25 21.71 -27.26
C TYR A 612 -12.26 23.22 -26.93
N SER A 613 -12.98 23.57 -25.87
CA SER A 613 -13.08 24.96 -25.40
C SER A 613 -11.73 25.48 -24.91
N ASP A 614 -11.34 26.66 -25.38
CA ASP A 614 -10.02 27.24 -25.15
C ASP A 614 -10.04 28.32 -24.07
N GLN A 615 -9.15 28.20 -23.09
CA GLN A 615 -8.87 29.28 -22.12
C GLN A 615 -7.39 29.73 -22.14
N GLY A 616 -6.63 29.36 -23.18
CA GLY A 616 -5.27 29.82 -23.43
C GLY A 616 -4.18 29.00 -22.73
N GLY A 617 -2.93 29.23 -23.15
CA GLY A 617 -1.74 28.57 -22.60
C GLY A 617 -1.59 27.09 -22.98
N ASN A 618 -2.32 26.60 -23.97
CA ASN A 618 -2.32 25.18 -24.34
C ASN A 618 -1.24 24.86 -25.38
N PHE A 619 -0.64 23.67 -25.29
CA PHE A 619 0.37 23.17 -26.22
C PHE A 619 -0.03 21.83 -26.86
N GLN A 620 0.31 21.65 -28.13
CA GLN A 620 0.15 20.39 -28.86
C GLN A 620 1.38 20.09 -29.72
N TRP A 621 1.88 18.85 -29.64
CA TRP A 621 3.01 18.37 -30.44
C TRP A 621 3.01 16.84 -30.60
N PRO A 622 3.36 16.26 -31.76
CA PRO A 622 3.74 16.90 -33.01
C PRO A 622 2.54 17.39 -33.84
N VAL A 623 2.84 18.14 -34.90
CA VAL A 623 1.87 18.36 -35.98
C VAL A 623 1.82 17.09 -36.82
N ILE A 624 0.63 16.52 -36.95
CA ILE A 624 0.36 15.54 -38.00
C ILE A 624 -0.61 16.23 -38.96
N ASN A 625 -0.24 16.32 -40.25
CA ASN A 625 -0.76 17.28 -41.24
C ASN A 625 -2.29 17.38 -41.38
N THR A 626 -3.05 16.39 -40.88
CA THR A 626 -4.52 16.31 -40.90
C THR A 626 -5.15 16.18 -39.50
N ASP A 627 -4.37 16.34 -38.43
CA ASP A 627 -4.85 16.14 -37.05
C ASP A 627 -5.60 17.37 -36.51
N THR A 628 -6.54 17.11 -35.61
CA THR A 628 -7.38 18.15 -35.01
C THR A 628 -6.57 18.99 -34.05
N LYS A 629 -6.65 20.32 -34.18
CA LYS A 629 -6.14 21.23 -33.16
C LYS A 629 -6.97 21.06 -31.89
N VAL A 630 -6.32 20.76 -30.77
CA VAL A 630 -7.01 20.51 -29.48
C VAL A 630 -7.78 21.72 -28.98
N THR A 631 -7.34 22.94 -29.31
CA THR A 631 -8.08 24.19 -29.07
C THR A 631 -7.84 25.18 -30.22
N THR A 632 -8.54 26.32 -30.25
CA THR A 632 -8.44 27.31 -31.34
C THR A 632 -7.10 28.04 -31.36
N SER A 633 -6.55 28.37 -30.19
CA SER A 633 -5.31 29.13 -29.99
C SER A 633 -4.12 28.29 -29.52
N VAL A 634 -4.21 26.96 -29.61
CA VAL A 634 -3.13 26.06 -29.17
C VAL A 634 -1.78 26.42 -29.81
N THR A 635 -0.74 26.48 -29.00
CA THR A 635 0.64 26.60 -29.46
C THR A 635 1.13 25.26 -29.99
N ILE A 636 1.58 25.28 -31.23
CA ILE A 636 2.12 24.12 -31.91
C ILE A 636 3.65 24.18 -31.85
N ALA A 637 4.22 23.53 -30.85
CA ALA A 637 5.67 23.49 -30.65
C ALA A 637 6.02 22.31 -29.73
N ASP A 638 7.19 21.70 -29.95
CA ASP A 638 7.70 20.66 -29.06
C ASP A 638 7.91 21.24 -27.66
N PRO A 639 7.15 20.79 -26.63
CA PRO A 639 7.31 21.28 -25.28
C PRO A 639 8.62 20.85 -24.60
N LEU A 640 9.48 20.06 -25.28
CA LEU A 640 10.75 19.56 -24.74
C LEU A 640 10.56 18.92 -23.35
N LEU A 641 9.66 17.94 -23.28
CA LEU A 641 9.42 17.19 -22.05
C LEU A 641 10.57 16.23 -21.78
N GLY A 642 11.06 16.22 -20.53
CA GLY A 642 11.96 15.18 -20.04
C GLY A 642 11.24 13.83 -19.82
N PRO A 643 12.00 12.79 -19.47
CA PRO A 643 11.42 11.49 -19.14
C PRO A 643 10.46 11.61 -17.95
N LEU A 644 9.49 10.70 -17.88
CA LEU A 644 8.65 10.56 -16.69
C LEU A 644 9.54 10.14 -15.51
N GLN A 645 9.60 10.95 -14.46
CA GLN A 645 10.45 10.69 -13.30
C GLN A 645 9.86 11.28 -12.02
N ASN A 646 10.22 10.69 -10.88
CA ASN A 646 9.76 11.16 -9.57
C ASN A 646 10.62 12.34 -9.11
N LEU A 647 10.01 13.50 -8.90
CA LEU A 647 10.66 14.72 -8.43
C LEU A 647 9.87 15.27 -7.23
N ASN A 648 10.54 15.41 -6.08
CA ASN A 648 9.94 15.85 -4.82
C ASN A 648 8.66 15.07 -4.44
N GLY A 649 8.64 13.76 -4.70
CA GLY A 649 7.51 12.88 -4.37
C GLY A 649 6.36 12.88 -5.38
N ALA A 650 6.46 13.63 -6.49
CA ALA A 650 5.50 13.58 -7.58
C ALA A 650 6.13 13.02 -8.86
N LEU A 651 5.44 12.06 -9.49
CA LEU A 651 5.83 11.48 -10.77
C LEU A 651 5.38 12.39 -11.93
N VAL A 652 6.30 13.11 -12.55
CA VAL A 652 6.01 14.18 -13.53
C VAL A 652 6.92 14.10 -14.75
N ARG A 653 6.57 14.84 -15.80
CA ARG A 653 7.46 15.12 -16.94
C ARG A 653 7.98 16.55 -16.84
N PRO A 654 9.26 16.76 -16.50
CA PRO A 654 9.78 18.11 -16.37
C PRO A 654 9.88 18.81 -17.72
N LEU A 655 9.77 20.13 -17.73
CA LEU A 655 10.20 20.95 -18.86
C LEU A 655 11.73 20.98 -18.90
N LEU A 656 12.32 20.77 -20.08
CA LEU A 656 13.75 20.91 -20.29
C LEU A 656 14.10 22.37 -20.63
N ILE A 657 15.38 22.73 -20.44
CA ILE A 657 15.92 24.06 -20.79
C ILE A 657 15.60 24.38 -22.26
N GLY A 658 15.09 25.59 -22.49
CA GLY A 658 14.69 26.05 -23.82
C GLY A 658 13.30 25.56 -24.26
N SER A 659 12.55 24.91 -23.37
CA SER A 659 11.17 24.52 -23.65
C SER A 659 10.34 25.76 -24.01
N PRO A 660 9.59 25.72 -25.13
CA PRO A 660 8.69 26.80 -25.50
C PRO A 660 7.48 26.89 -24.56
N ALA A 661 7.28 25.94 -23.64
CA ALA A 661 6.21 25.98 -22.65
C ALA A 661 6.56 26.80 -21.39
N ILE A 662 7.84 27.20 -21.25
CA ILE A 662 8.31 28.04 -20.16
C ILE A 662 7.78 29.48 -20.34
N ASP A 663 7.22 30.04 -19.27
CA ASP A 663 6.63 31.38 -19.22
C ASP A 663 5.52 31.63 -20.26
N LYS A 664 4.79 30.57 -20.67
CA LYS A 664 3.70 30.65 -21.68
C LYS A 664 2.30 30.31 -21.18
N GLY A 665 2.16 29.97 -19.91
CA GLY A 665 0.86 29.78 -19.30
C GLY A 665 0.14 31.12 -19.02
N ILE A 666 -1.16 31.03 -18.77
CA ILE A 666 -2.01 32.14 -18.35
C ILE A 666 -2.11 32.13 -16.83
N ALA A 667 -1.57 33.19 -16.19
CA ALA A 667 -1.47 33.29 -14.73
C ALA A 667 -2.84 33.33 -14.02
N THR A 668 -3.82 34.05 -14.58
CA THR A 668 -5.15 34.18 -13.96
C THR A 668 -5.80 32.81 -13.80
N GLY A 669 -6.08 32.38 -12.58
CA GLY A 669 -6.73 31.10 -12.29
C GLY A 669 -5.80 29.88 -12.36
N ALA A 670 -4.49 30.06 -12.59
CA ALA A 670 -3.51 29.00 -12.40
C ALA A 670 -3.32 28.70 -10.90
N PRO A 671 -3.05 27.44 -10.51
CA PRO A 671 -2.78 27.10 -9.11
C PRO A 671 -1.45 27.71 -8.62
N ALA A 672 -1.40 28.10 -7.35
CA ALA A 672 -0.24 28.75 -6.73
C ALA A 672 1.03 27.88 -6.66
N MET A 673 0.88 26.57 -6.81
CA MET A 673 1.98 25.60 -6.85
C MET A 673 1.76 24.61 -7.98
N ASP A 674 2.83 24.03 -8.50
CA ASP A 674 2.81 22.94 -9.46
C ASP A 674 2.53 21.58 -8.82
N GLN A 675 2.54 20.51 -9.61
CA GLN A 675 2.24 19.16 -9.13
C GLN A 675 3.19 18.69 -8.01
N ARG A 676 4.43 19.20 -7.98
CA ARG A 676 5.46 18.85 -6.98
C ARG A 676 5.36 19.70 -5.72
N GLY A 677 4.50 20.71 -5.71
CA GLY A 677 4.43 21.72 -4.65
C GLY A 677 5.41 22.88 -4.83
N VAL A 678 6.01 23.07 -6.01
CA VAL A 678 6.86 24.23 -6.30
C VAL A 678 5.98 25.44 -6.62
N THR A 679 6.29 26.60 -6.04
CA THR A 679 5.51 27.83 -6.22
C THR A 679 5.49 28.33 -7.66
N ARG A 680 4.38 28.95 -8.09
CA ARG A 680 4.25 29.60 -9.39
C ARG A 680 4.07 31.13 -9.28
N PRO A 681 4.61 31.94 -10.21
CA PRO A 681 5.55 31.53 -11.26
C PRO A 681 6.99 31.35 -10.71
N GLN A 682 7.87 30.69 -11.46
CA GLN A 682 9.33 30.73 -11.24
C GLN A 682 10.03 31.34 -12.46
N ASP A 683 10.99 32.23 -12.24
CA ASP A 683 11.86 32.71 -13.32
C ASP A 683 13.02 31.72 -13.49
N GLY A 684 12.89 30.82 -14.46
CA GLY A 684 13.84 29.72 -14.67
C GLY A 684 14.69 29.84 -15.93
N ASP A 685 14.28 30.61 -16.93
CA ASP A 685 14.89 30.61 -18.28
C ASP A 685 15.89 31.74 -18.52
N SER A 686 16.20 32.53 -17.48
CA SER A 686 17.08 33.71 -17.54
C SER A 686 16.54 34.86 -18.41
N ILE A 687 15.26 34.81 -18.84
CA ILE A 687 14.57 35.89 -19.53
C ILE A 687 13.80 36.70 -18.47
N PRO A 688 14.01 38.03 -18.36
CA PRO A 688 13.36 38.81 -17.32
C PRO A 688 11.83 38.76 -17.38
N GLY A 689 11.21 38.21 -16.33
CA GLY A 689 9.76 38.26 -16.10
C GLY A 689 9.12 36.87 -16.03
N ALA A 690 8.84 36.41 -14.81
CA ALA A 690 8.20 35.12 -14.55
C ALA A 690 6.70 35.14 -14.89
N ILE A 691 6.28 34.24 -15.76
CA ILE A 691 4.88 33.89 -16.06
C ILE A 691 4.73 32.41 -15.71
N VAL A 692 3.53 31.97 -15.34
CA VAL A 692 3.30 30.55 -15.03
C VAL A 692 3.60 29.69 -16.26
N ASP A 693 4.13 28.50 -16.06
CA ASP A 693 4.35 27.56 -17.16
C ASP A 693 3.07 26.85 -17.58
N SER A 694 3.08 26.38 -18.83
CA SER A 694 2.08 25.41 -19.30
C SER A 694 2.43 24.01 -18.81
N GLY A 695 1.40 23.23 -18.48
CA GLY A 695 1.53 21.86 -17.98
C GLY A 695 1.56 21.76 -16.46
N SER A 696 1.86 20.56 -15.98
CA SER A 696 1.88 20.20 -14.54
C SER A 696 3.13 20.61 -13.79
N PHE A 697 4.13 21.13 -14.48
CA PHE A 697 5.47 21.42 -13.97
C PHE A 697 5.79 22.91 -14.10
N GLU A 698 6.43 23.49 -13.08
CA GLU A 698 6.97 24.85 -13.11
C GLU A 698 8.52 24.84 -13.15
N PHE A 699 9.12 25.50 -14.11
CA PHE A 699 10.54 25.49 -14.38
C PHE A 699 11.28 26.53 -13.53
N GLY A 700 12.05 26.05 -12.55
CA GLY A 700 12.81 26.91 -11.62
C GLY A 700 14.29 27.09 -11.94
N GLY A 701 14.74 26.86 -13.18
CA GLY A 701 16.11 27.15 -13.63
C GLY A 701 17.24 26.22 -13.13
N SER A 702 17.01 25.39 -12.12
CA SER A 702 17.97 24.32 -11.77
C SER A 702 17.82 23.14 -12.72
N VAL A 703 18.96 22.73 -13.30
CA VAL A 703 19.11 21.45 -13.98
C VAL A 703 18.69 20.36 -13.00
N VAL A 704 17.50 19.80 -13.19
CA VAL A 704 17.28 18.42 -12.75
C VAL A 704 18.31 17.65 -13.57
N PRO A 705 19.32 17.01 -12.96
CA PRO A 705 20.31 16.28 -13.73
C PRO A 705 19.51 15.36 -14.64
N VAL A 706 19.70 15.51 -15.96
CA VAL A 706 19.37 14.44 -16.89
C VAL A 706 20.14 13.26 -16.31
N PRO A 707 19.49 12.21 -15.77
CA PRO A 707 20.22 10.97 -15.64
C PRO A 707 20.73 10.74 -17.05
N THR A 708 22.05 10.72 -17.24
CA THR A 708 22.68 10.26 -18.49
C THR A 708 21.80 9.13 -18.98
N PRO A 709 21.26 9.18 -20.21
CA PRO A 709 20.27 8.20 -20.64
C PRO A 709 20.85 6.82 -20.40
N THR A 710 20.52 6.26 -19.25
CA THR A 710 20.31 4.86 -19.09
C THR A 710 19.04 4.75 -19.89
N PRO A 711 19.08 4.14 -21.09
CA PRO A 711 17.88 4.00 -21.90
C PRO A 711 16.77 3.60 -20.94
N ALA A 712 15.67 4.36 -20.93
CA ALA A 712 14.47 3.89 -20.27
C ALA A 712 14.32 2.44 -20.74
N PRO A 713 14.23 1.45 -19.82
CA PRO A 713 14.09 0.08 -20.25
C PRO A 713 12.86 0.10 -21.14
N THR A 714 13.11 -0.05 -22.44
CA THR A 714 12.04 -0.27 -23.38
C THR A 714 11.49 -1.60 -22.89
N LEU A 715 10.29 -1.59 -22.32
CA LEU A 715 9.56 -2.83 -22.11
C LEU A 715 9.14 -3.34 -23.49
N THR A 716 10.10 -3.84 -24.24
CA THR A 716 9.91 -4.91 -25.21
C THR A 716 10.34 -6.20 -24.51
N GLY A 717 9.64 -6.54 -23.44
CA GLY A 717 9.71 -7.87 -22.83
C GLY A 717 9.06 -8.88 -23.77
N SER A 718 9.73 -9.20 -24.88
CA SER A 718 9.55 -10.43 -25.62
C SER A 718 10.89 -11.15 -25.56
N LEU A 719 10.86 -12.40 -25.09
CA LEU A 719 12.02 -13.28 -25.14
C LEU A 719 12.52 -13.36 -26.59
N GLY A 720 13.78 -12.97 -26.81
CA GLY A 720 14.47 -13.13 -28.08
C GLY A 720 14.61 -11.90 -28.97
N GLN A 721 14.71 -10.68 -28.41
CA GLN A 721 15.40 -9.58 -29.09
C GLN A 721 16.77 -9.30 -28.46
N THR A 722 17.74 -8.96 -29.31
CA THR A 722 19.15 -8.71 -28.98
C THR A 722 19.32 -7.40 -28.20
N ASN A 723 19.35 -7.50 -26.87
CA ASN A 723 19.99 -6.46 -26.07
C ASN A 723 21.49 -6.73 -26.00
N ASN A 724 22.30 -5.83 -26.58
CA ASN A 724 23.74 -5.88 -26.41
C ASN A 724 24.09 -5.35 -25.02
N TYR A 725 24.33 -6.25 -24.07
CA TYR A 725 24.92 -5.87 -22.79
C TYR A 725 26.36 -5.39 -23.04
N THR A 726 26.66 -4.17 -22.63
CA THR A 726 27.97 -3.55 -22.88
C THR A 726 29.02 -3.98 -21.87
N SER A 727 28.61 -4.66 -20.79
CA SER A 727 29.50 -5.30 -19.82
C SER A 727 28.89 -6.54 -19.19
N VAL A 728 29.73 -7.43 -18.65
CA VAL A 728 29.31 -8.63 -17.92
C VAL A 728 28.52 -8.29 -16.65
N ASN A 729 28.85 -7.17 -15.98
CA ASN A 729 28.09 -6.70 -14.81
C ASN A 729 26.67 -6.26 -15.18
N GLU A 730 26.46 -5.72 -16.38
CA GLU A 730 25.15 -5.30 -16.88
C GLU A 730 24.24 -6.52 -17.12
N LEU A 731 24.79 -7.59 -17.69
CA LEU A 731 24.10 -8.88 -17.85
C LEU A 731 23.71 -9.48 -16.50
N ILE A 732 24.64 -9.54 -15.54
CA ILE A 732 24.41 -10.13 -14.21
C ILE A 732 23.33 -9.37 -13.43
N THR A 733 23.23 -8.05 -13.62
CA THR A 733 22.30 -7.20 -12.86
C THR A 733 20.89 -7.16 -13.49
N GLN A 734 20.79 -7.20 -14.82
CA GLN A 734 19.52 -6.96 -15.51
C GLN A 734 18.77 -8.24 -15.91
N TRP A 735 19.50 -9.34 -16.13
CA TRP A 735 18.90 -10.60 -16.59
C TRP A 735 18.00 -11.30 -15.54
N PRO A 736 18.35 -11.37 -14.25
CA PRO A 736 17.49 -11.98 -13.23
C PRO A 736 16.16 -11.22 -13.06
N ASN A 737 16.20 -9.89 -13.15
CA ASN A 737 15.01 -9.04 -13.11
C ASN A 737 14.11 -9.25 -14.34
N ALA A 738 14.70 -9.43 -15.53
CA ALA A 738 13.94 -9.74 -16.74
C ALA A 738 13.25 -11.12 -16.68
N ALA A 739 13.92 -12.12 -16.09
CA ALA A 739 13.35 -13.45 -15.85
C ALA A 739 12.18 -13.39 -14.85
N GLN A 740 12.34 -12.65 -13.76
CA GLN A 740 11.31 -12.49 -12.72
C GLN A 740 10.06 -11.77 -13.24
N ASN A 741 10.24 -10.72 -14.07
CA ASN A 741 9.14 -9.98 -14.71
C ASN A 741 8.35 -10.83 -15.73
N GLN A 742 8.92 -11.96 -16.18
CA GLN A 742 8.27 -12.92 -17.09
C GLN A 742 7.80 -14.20 -16.36
N GLY A 743 7.87 -14.23 -15.03
CA GLY A 743 7.44 -15.36 -14.21
C GLY A 743 8.38 -16.58 -14.28
N ILE A 744 9.63 -16.39 -14.72
CA ILE A 744 10.64 -17.45 -14.79
C ILE A 744 11.39 -17.50 -13.46
N LYS A 745 11.25 -18.61 -12.72
CA LYS A 745 11.99 -18.85 -11.47
C LYS A 745 13.43 -19.29 -11.79
N LEU A 746 14.40 -18.61 -11.20
CA LEU A 746 15.83 -18.98 -11.27
C LEU A 746 16.26 -19.58 -9.93
N SER A 747 16.18 -20.90 -9.80
CA SER A 747 16.70 -21.62 -8.63
C SER A 747 17.78 -22.62 -9.01
N GLY A 748 18.69 -22.88 -8.08
CA GLY A 748 19.67 -23.96 -8.17
C GLY A 748 19.88 -24.59 -6.80
N ILE A 749 20.40 -25.81 -6.78
CA ILE A 749 20.70 -26.52 -5.54
C ILE A 749 22.17 -26.24 -5.22
N ALA A 750 22.44 -25.61 -4.06
CA ALA A 750 23.80 -25.39 -3.58
C ALA A 750 24.47 -26.74 -3.26
N PHE A 751 25.80 -26.75 -3.16
CA PHE A 751 26.59 -27.98 -2.95
C PHE A 751 26.28 -28.73 -1.64
N ASP A 752 25.56 -28.11 -0.72
CA ASP A 752 25.05 -28.71 0.53
C ASP A 752 23.64 -29.31 0.39
N GLY A 753 23.06 -29.28 -0.81
CA GLY A 753 21.72 -29.83 -1.09
C GLY A 753 20.58 -28.86 -0.84
N VAL A 754 20.86 -27.60 -0.49
CA VAL A 754 19.82 -26.59 -0.25
C VAL A 754 19.41 -25.91 -1.56
N GLU A 755 18.13 -25.96 -1.91
CA GLU A 755 17.58 -25.16 -3.02
C GLU A 755 17.76 -23.68 -2.68
N THR A 756 18.67 -23.03 -3.38
CA THR A 756 18.99 -21.62 -3.23
C THR A 756 18.27 -20.86 -4.31
N ASP A 757 17.41 -19.94 -3.90
CA ASP A 757 16.79 -18.96 -4.76
C ASP A 757 17.82 -17.85 -5.03
N TYR A 758 18.27 -17.71 -6.28
CA TYR A 758 19.32 -16.77 -6.65
C TYR A 758 18.85 -15.30 -6.68
N LEU A 759 17.66 -15.01 -6.12
CA LEU A 759 17.00 -13.71 -6.15
C LEU A 759 16.99 -12.95 -4.80
N ASN A 760 17.79 -13.35 -3.81
CA ASN A 760 17.96 -12.59 -2.56
C ASN A 760 19.17 -11.62 -2.64
N PRO A 761 18.97 -10.28 -2.59
CA PRO A 761 20.02 -9.29 -2.90
C PRO A 761 21.20 -9.23 -1.91
N ASN A 762 21.15 -9.97 -0.79
CA ASN A 762 22.18 -9.88 0.25
C ASN A 762 23.38 -10.81 0.08
N VAL A 763 23.44 -11.69 -0.93
CA VAL A 763 24.64 -12.52 -1.17
C VAL A 763 24.82 -12.82 -2.67
N ILE A 764 25.36 -11.87 -3.44
CA ILE A 764 26.03 -12.21 -4.70
C ILE A 764 27.38 -11.50 -4.71
N SER A 765 28.40 -12.13 -4.13
CA SER A 765 29.78 -11.70 -4.32
C SER A 765 30.49 -12.46 -5.44
N ASN A 766 29.99 -13.64 -5.86
CA ASN A 766 30.60 -14.46 -6.90
C ASN A 766 29.54 -15.27 -7.70
N LEU A 767 29.31 -14.91 -8.96
CA LEU A 767 28.72 -15.84 -9.95
C LEU A 767 29.84 -16.80 -10.39
N THR A 768 29.72 -18.09 -10.11
CA THR A 768 30.73 -19.08 -10.50
C THR A 768 30.30 -19.76 -11.80
N LEU A 769 31.04 -19.55 -12.88
CA LEU A 769 30.98 -20.39 -14.08
C LEU A 769 31.77 -21.68 -13.78
N ALA A 770 31.08 -22.81 -13.68
CA ALA A 770 31.75 -24.09 -13.53
C ALA A 770 32.41 -24.49 -14.86
N SER A 771 33.71 -24.78 -14.82
CA SER A 771 34.31 -25.71 -15.77
C SER A 771 34.19 -27.12 -15.17
N ASN A 772 33.92 -28.09 -16.03
CA ASN A 772 33.43 -29.41 -15.63
C ASN A 772 34.40 -30.18 -14.70
N GLU A 773 33.81 -30.81 -13.68
CA GLU A 773 34.17 -32.12 -13.07
C GLU A 773 35.58 -32.33 -12.44
N ASN A 774 35.73 -32.05 -11.13
CA ASN A 774 36.21 -33.04 -10.13
C ASN A 774 36.13 -32.48 -8.68
N PRO A 775 35.67 -33.24 -7.65
CA PRO A 775 35.56 -32.76 -6.28
C PRO A 775 36.86 -33.09 -5.52
N LYS A 776 37.80 -32.15 -5.41
CA LYS A 776 38.86 -32.08 -4.37
C LYS A 776 39.94 -31.05 -4.75
N SER A 777 39.83 -29.83 -4.24
CA SER A 777 40.93 -29.05 -3.63
C SER A 777 40.51 -27.58 -3.50
N TRP A 778 40.54 -27.09 -2.26
CA TRP A 778 40.20 -25.74 -1.86
C TRP A 778 41.40 -24.83 -2.10
N LEU A 779 41.31 -23.83 -2.98
CA LEU A 779 42.23 -22.70 -2.99
C LEU A 779 41.52 -21.42 -3.48
N SER A 780 41.31 -20.51 -2.52
CA SER A 780 41.01 -19.10 -2.75
C SER A 780 42.31 -18.39 -3.16
N TYR A 781 42.27 -17.57 -4.22
CA TYR A 781 43.27 -16.50 -4.41
C TYR A 781 42.61 -15.23 -4.92
N GLY A 782 42.65 -14.20 -4.07
CA GLY A 782 42.62 -12.82 -4.51
C GLY A 782 43.99 -12.42 -5.07
N SER A 783 43.98 -11.68 -6.17
CA SER A 783 45.05 -10.74 -6.50
C SER A 783 44.45 -9.49 -7.17
N THR A 784 45.10 -8.36 -6.94
CA THR A 784 44.63 -6.98 -7.18
C THR A 784 44.70 -6.52 -8.65
N GLY A 785 44.76 -7.43 -9.62
CA GLY A 785 45.07 -7.11 -11.02
C GLY A 785 43.89 -6.93 -12.00
N GLY A 786 42.70 -7.43 -11.69
CA GLY A 786 41.56 -7.39 -12.61
C GLY A 786 41.64 -8.37 -13.80
N ILE A 787 40.50 -8.58 -14.46
CA ILE A 787 40.31 -9.53 -15.59
C ILE A 787 40.95 -8.96 -16.87
N GLY A 788 41.83 -9.74 -17.54
CA GLY A 788 42.26 -9.47 -18.92
C GLY A 788 43.76 -9.43 -19.24
N VAL A 789 44.66 -9.98 -18.42
CA VAL A 789 46.12 -9.98 -18.73
C VAL A 789 46.58 -11.31 -19.38
N PRO A 790 47.10 -11.34 -20.63
CA PRO A 790 47.35 -12.55 -21.42
C PRO A 790 48.67 -13.33 -21.14
N SER A 791 49.05 -13.57 -19.88
CA SER A 791 50.30 -14.31 -19.60
C SER A 791 50.22 -15.33 -18.46
N SER A 792 49.37 -16.34 -18.64
CA SER A 792 49.61 -17.70 -18.10
C SER A 792 48.88 -18.74 -18.97
N TYR A 793 49.60 -19.28 -19.95
CA TYR A 793 49.30 -20.51 -20.70
C TYR A 793 49.36 -21.73 -19.72
N ASP A 794 48.86 -22.95 -19.96
CA ASP A 794 48.72 -23.76 -21.19
C ASP A 794 47.93 -25.06 -20.86
N GLY A 795 47.20 -25.67 -21.82
CA GLY A 795 46.87 -27.12 -21.76
C GLY A 795 45.42 -27.59 -21.94
N TRP A 796 45.09 -27.97 -23.18
CA TRP A 796 44.09 -28.97 -23.64
C TRP A 796 42.59 -28.78 -23.37
N PHE A 797 41.92 -27.99 -24.22
CA PHE A 797 40.59 -28.30 -24.79
C PHE A 797 40.48 -27.72 -26.22
N THR A 798 40.97 -28.44 -27.22
CA THR A 798 40.97 -28.01 -28.63
C THR A 798 39.72 -28.50 -29.37
N ASP A 799 38.63 -27.72 -29.30
CA ASP A 799 37.76 -27.58 -30.46
C ASP A 799 37.01 -26.24 -30.43
N ALA A 800 37.62 -25.22 -31.03
CA ALA A 800 37.06 -23.89 -31.15
C ALA A 800 35.86 -23.81 -32.13
N LYS A 801 35.42 -24.93 -32.73
CA LYS A 801 34.35 -24.98 -33.74
C LYS A 801 33.06 -25.66 -33.25
N LYS A 802 32.88 -25.86 -31.94
CA LYS A 802 31.67 -26.50 -31.36
C LYS A 802 31.03 -25.58 -30.32
N ILE A 803 29.73 -25.31 -30.45
CA ILE A 803 28.91 -24.67 -29.40
C ILE A 803 28.08 -25.76 -28.70
N ARG A 804 28.09 -25.78 -27.37
CA ARG A 804 27.16 -26.55 -26.54
C ARG A 804 26.07 -25.58 -26.06
N ALA A 805 24.81 -25.89 -26.33
CA ALA A 805 23.66 -25.14 -25.81
C ALA A 805 22.80 -26.08 -24.98
N GLU A 806 22.40 -25.63 -23.80
CA GLU A 806 21.65 -26.44 -22.84
C GLU A 806 20.36 -25.69 -22.47
N ILE A 807 19.24 -26.10 -23.07
CA ILE A 807 17.88 -25.71 -22.67
C ILE A 807 16.95 -26.87 -23.02
N ASN A 808 16.39 -27.58 -22.02
CA ASN A 808 15.10 -27.22 -21.42
C ASN A 808 14.65 -28.28 -20.38
N HIS A 809 13.91 -27.82 -19.39
CA HIS A 809 13.25 -28.61 -18.36
C HIS A 809 11.88 -29.09 -18.87
N ASN A 810 11.59 -30.40 -18.72
CA ASN A 810 10.24 -30.90 -18.94
C ASN A 810 9.40 -30.75 -17.66
N PRO A 811 8.38 -29.86 -17.61
CA PRO A 811 7.61 -29.60 -16.39
C PRO A 811 6.73 -30.77 -15.94
N ASN A 812 6.54 -31.79 -16.80
CA ASN A 812 5.75 -32.97 -16.48
C ASN A 812 6.58 -34.17 -16.01
N THR A 813 7.92 -34.17 -16.22
CA THR A 813 8.78 -35.33 -15.89
C THR A 813 10.11 -34.98 -15.20
N ASN A 814 10.41 -33.69 -15.00
CA ASN A 814 11.62 -33.22 -14.30
C ASN A 814 12.96 -33.66 -14.93
N GLN A 815 12.99 -34.06 -16.20
CA GLN A 815 14.22 -34.43 -16.91
C GLN A 815 14.72 -33.30 -17.82
N SER A 816 16.04 -33.11 -17.84
CA SER A 816 16.76 -32.22 -18.76
C SER A 816 17.31 -33.00 -19.96
N GLN A 817 17.31 -32.41 -21.16
CA GLN A 817 17.96 -33.00 -22.35
C GLN A 817 19.06 -32.08 -22.89
N ALA A 818 20.14 -32.69 -23.39
CA ALA A 818 21.26 -32.01 -24.03
C ALA A 818 21.24 -32.20 -25.56
N LEU A 819 21.49 -31.11 -26.29
CA LEU A 819 21.65 -31.13 -27.75
C LEU A 819 23.08 -30.75 -28.12
N LYS A 820 23.63 -31.44 -29.14
CA LYS A 820 24.94 -31.12 -29.72
C LYS A 820 24.77 -30.68 -31.16
N VAL A 821 25.31 -29.51 -31.50
CA VAL A 821 25.35 -28.96 -32.85
C VAL A 821 26.75 -29.18 -33.44
N LYS A 822 26.83 -29.75 -34.65
CA LYS A 822 28.08 -29.90 -35.39
C LYS A 822 27.97 -29.25 -36.77
N TRP A 823 28.92 -28.39 -37.10
CA TRP A 823 29.01 -27.69 -38.39
C TRP A 823 29.70 -28.55 -39.47
N ALA A 824 29.41 -28.28 -40.74
CA ALA A 824 30.13 -28.87 -41.87
C ALA A 824 31.61 -28.41 -41.91
N ASP A 825 32.49 -29.28 -42.38
CA ASP A 825 33.94 -29.03 -42.37
C ASP A 825 34.32 -27.87 -43.32
N ASN A 826 35.31 -27.05 -42.91
CA ASN A 826 35.90 -25.93 -43.66
C ASN A 826 35.07 -24.64 -43.86
N GLN A 827 34.19 -24.29 -42.93
CA GLN A 827 33.66 -22.94 -42.79
C GLN A 827 34.21 -22.30 -41.50
N ASP A 828 34.66 -21.04 -41.58
CA ASP A 828 35.03 -20.25 -40.40
C ASP A 828 33.80 -19.51 -39.87
N ILE A 829 33.56 -19.66 -38.58
CA ILE A 829 32.40 -19.10 -37.88
C ILE A 829 32.94 -18.14 -36.82
N THR A 830 32.87 -16.85 -37.12
CA THR A 830 33.41 -15.79 -36.24
C THR A 830 32.37 -15.29 -35.23
N SER A 831 31.08 -15.60 -35.44
CA SER A 831 30.00 -15.45 -34.46
C SER A 831 28.74 -16.21 -34.94
N THR A 832 28.03 -16.88 -34.04
CA THR A 832 26.73 -17.50 -34.32
C THR A 832 25.82 -17.28 -33.15
N THR A 833 24.57 -16.93 -33.45
CA THR A 833 23.50 -16.82 -32.47
C THR A 833 22.53 -17.99 -32.64
N ILE A 834 22.16 -18.60 -31.51
CA ILE A 834 21.09 -19.59 -31.45
C ILE A 834 19.81 -18.82 -31.16
N ASP A 835 18.87 -18.85 -32.09
CA ASP A 835 17.62 -18.15 -31.98
C ASP A 835 16.51 -19.12 -31.52
N LEU A 836 15.92 -18.82 -30.36
CA LEU A 836 14.83 -19.57 -29.74
C LEU A 836 13.47 -18.91 -29.98
N THR A 837 13.41 -17.82 -30.74
CA THR A 837 12.14 -17.13 -31.07
C THR A 837 11.24 -17.97 -31.99
N GLY A 838 11.81 -18.97 -32.67
CA GLY A 838 11.11 -19.86 -33.61
C GLY A 838 10.45 -21.10 -33.00
N LEU A 839 10.25 -21.18 -31.67
CA LEU A 839 9.56 -22.30 -31.07
C LEU A 839 8.06 -22.27 -31.44
N THR A 840 7.67 -22.99 -32.48
CA THR A 840 6.26 -23.19 -32.86
C THR A 840 5.85 -24.67 -32.72
N PRO A 841 4.67 -24.98 -32.18
CA PRO A 841 4.15 -26.35 -32.15
C PRO A 841 3.84 -26.81 -33.59
N LYS A 842 4.43 -27.92 -34.04
CA LYS A 842 4.30 -28.33 -35.45
C LYS A 842 3.12 -29.27 -35.67
N THR A 843 2.03 -28.76 -36.23
CA THR A 843 1.07 -29.56 -37.02
C THR A 843 1.28 -29.25 -38.51
N SER A 844 2.35 -29.77 -39.10
CA SER A 844 2.55 -29.74 -40.56
C SER A 844 3.15 -31.05 -41.08
N PRO A 845 2.59 -31.63 -42.16
CA PRO A 845 2.89 -32.99 -42.61
C PRO A 845 4.27 -33.11 -43.28
N GLY A 846 4.96 -34.23 -43.02
CA GLY A 846 6.19 -34.64 -43.75
C GLY A 846 7.40 -35.06 -42.91
N LEU A 847 7.34 -35.03 -41.58
CA LEU A 847 8.38 -35.56 -40.70
C LEU A 847 7.71 -36.47 -39.66
N GLY A 848 8.26 -37.68 -39.51
CA GLY A 848 7.65 -38.79 -38.77
C GLY A 848 7.26 -38.45 -37.33
N ASP A 849 6.05 -38.83 -36.97
CA ASP A 849 5.41 -38.55 -35.70
C ASP A 849 5.85 -39.55 -34.61
N GLN A 850 6.49 -39.05 -33.54
CA GLN A 850 6.74 -39.75 -32.27
C GLN A 850 6.43 -38.84 -31.06
N GLY A 851 5.46 -37.93 -31.20
CA GLY A 851 4.62 -37.43 -30.10
C GLY A 851 5.24 -36.64 -28.93
N ASN A 852 6.50 -36.17 -28.96
CA ASN A 852 7.09 -35.50 -27.78
C ASN A 852 8.09 -34.35 -28.07
N GLU A 853 8.07 -33.76 -29.26
CA GLU A 853 8.94 -32.62 -29.58
C GLU A 853 8.12 -31.34 -29.75
N VAL A 854 8.44 -30.32 -28.96
CA VAL A 854 7.61 -29.11 -28.81
C VAL A 854 8.02 -27.95 -29.71
N ALA A 855 9.17 -28.01 -30.40
CA ALA A 855 9.63 -26.91 -31.26
C ALA A 855 10.89 -27.20 -32.11
N PHE A 856 11.10 -26.37 -33.14
CA PHE A 856 12.28 -26.39 -34.03
C PHE A 856 13.32 -25.32 -33.64
N LEU A 857 14.60 -25.64 -33.86
CA LEU A 857 15.76 -24.77 -33.66
C LEU A 857 16.23 -24.16 -34.99
N GLN A 858 16.44 -22.84 -35.04
CA GLN A 858 17.01 -22.14 -36.20
C GLN A 858 18.38 -21.55 -35.84
N ILE A 859 19.33 -21.60 -36.77
CA ILE A 859 20.71 -21.18 -36.53
C ILE A 859 21.12 -20.14 -37.58
N PHE A 860 21.72 -19.05 -37.12
CA PHE A 860 22.11 -17.91 -37.95
C PHE A 860 23.61 -17.62 -37.85
N ASN A 861 24.24 -17.26 -38.96
CA ASN A 861 25.63 -16.79 -39.03
C ASN A 861 25.64 -15.34 -39.50
N ASN A 862 26.17 -14.41 -38.69
CA ASN A 862 26.16 -12.96 -38.98
C ASN A 862 24.78 -12.42 -39.42
N GLY A 863 23.69 -12.93 -38.82
CA GLY A 863 22.32 -12.51 -39.13
C GLY A 863 21.66 -13.17 -40.34
N VAL A 864 22.34 -14.12 -41.01
CA VAL A 864 21.79 -14.89 -42.15
C VAL A 864 21.47 -16.32 -41.72
N LEU A 865 20.25 -16.80 -42.05
CA LEU A 865 19.82 -18.17 -41.71
C LEU A 865 20.75 -19.20 -42.36
N VAL A 866 21.37 -20.05 -41.55
CA VAL A 866 22.18 -21.16 -42.06
C VAL A 866 21.24 -22.30 -42.48
N PRO A 867 21.27 -22.74 -43.75
CA PRO A 867 20.45 -23.86 -44.20
C PRO A 867 20.72 -25.12 -43.40
N ALA A 868 19.67 -25.89 -43.08
CA ALA A 868 19.77 -27.12 -42.27
C ALA A 868 20.67 -28.20 -42.89
N THR A 869 21.02 -28.09 -44.18
CA THR A 869 22.00 -28.96 -44.85
C THR A 869 23.44 -28.72 -44.40
N ASN A 870 23.72 -27.59 -43.75
CA ASN A 870 25.07 -27.14 -43.40
C ASN A 870 25.45 -27.40 -41.93
N PHE A 871 24.55 -28.03 -41.16
CA PHE A 871 24.80 -28.49 -39.80
C PHE A 871 24.03 -29.76 -39.52
N THR A 872 24.46 -30.53 -38.51
CA THR A 872 23.74 -31.72 -38.05
C THR A 872 23.42 -31.59 -36.56
N LEU A 873 22.19 -31.98 -36.20
CA LEU A 873 21.72 -32.09 -34.82
C LEU A 873 21.77 -33.55 -34.40
N THR A 874 22.36 -33.83 -33.24
CA THR A 874 22.37 -35.18 -32.67
C THR A 874 21.86 -35.15 -31.24
N ARG A 875 20.84 -35.96 -30.95
CA ARG A 875 20.33 -36.15 -29.59
C ARG A 875 21.36 -36.92 -28.77
N LEU A 876 21.72 -36.39 -27.61
CA LEU A 876 22.44 -37.17 -26.61
C LEU A 876 21.39 -37.90 -25.77
N ASN A 877 21.23 -39.19 -25.99
CA ASN A 877 20.50 -40.02 -25.05
C ASN A 877 21.29 -40.00 -23.73
N ALA A 878 20.74 -39.39 -22.68
CA ALA A 878 21.18 -39.72 -21.34
C ALA A 878 21.05 -41.25 -21.20
N PRO A 879 22.08 -41.96 -20.72
CA PRO A 879 22.02 -43.40 -20.64
C PRO A 879 20.84 -43.82 -19.76
N SER A 880 19.86 -44.44 -20.39
CA SER A 880 18.84 -45.21 -19.71
C SER A 880 19.50 -46.47 -19.13
N ALA A 881 19.48 -46.62 -17.82
CA ALA A 881 19.40 -47.93 -17.20
C ALA A 881 18.58 -47.85 -15.89
N PRO A 882 17.48 -48.63 -15.77
CA PRO A 882 16.63 -48.68 -14.58
C PRO A 882 16.98 -49.83 -13.60
N LYS A 883 16.73 -49.58 -12.30
CA LYS A 883 16.43 -50.49 -11.15
C LYS A 883 17.59 -51.36 -10.58
N PRO A 884 17.55 -51.90 -9.32
CA PRO A 884 16.43 -52.03 -8.35
C PRO A 884 16.73 -51.66 -6.86
N ILE A 885 15.69 -51.77 -6.02
CA ILE A 885 15.67 -51.80 -4.54
C ILE A 885 16.68 -52.83 -3.96
N THR A 886 17.44 -52.50 -2.90
CA THR A 886 17.60 -53.35 -1.69
C THR A 886 18.17 -52.60 -0.47
N VAL A 887 17.88 -53.19 0.70
CA VAL A 887 17.91 -52.74 2.10
C VAL A 887 19.30 -52.80 2.76
N SER A 888 19.59 -51.87 3.67
CA SER A 888 20.14 -52.11 5.02
C SER A 888 19.86 -50.91 5.92
#